data_AF-A0A8J6H5W5-F1
#
_entry.id   AF-A0A8J6H5W5-F1
#
_cell.length_a   1.000
_cell.length_b   1.000
_cell.length_c   1.000
_cell.angle_alpha   90.00
_cell.angle_beta   90.00
_cell.angle_gamma   90.00
#
_symmetry.space_group_name_H-M   'P 1'
#
loop_
_entity.id
_entity.type
_entity.pdbx_description
1 polymer ?
#
loop_
_entity_poly.entity_id
_entity_poly.type
_entity_poly.pdbx_seq_one_letter_code
_entity_poly.pdbx_strand_id
1 'polypeptide(L)'
;MRPVNYFDIISSENNCNLPLSLFQCLGNHEFDFGVSALAPFVDAAEFPIVSANLNFDKEPSLKKVNKSVVLEIANRKIGIIGHLIPDTQLMSSPGQVEFLDVVDSVRRESEALDRAGVKIIIVLGHSGYDMDKEVAAKVPLVDVVVGGHTNTFLWNGPQPDQEKPQDVYPKVVVQPSGKKVPVVQAYAYTKYLGVLNVSFNENGDLVGFEGQPEFLDTAIPQDQDILELLETFRPEVEELDKKVVGKSRVLLDATSNKCRSVECNLANLIADSFVFYMAAQYAGPGWTDTPIGIINGGSVRTTIDPSIRGGNVTRGELMGTLPFENQVLSLTLTGAELVKTLEIGARSNGETSKGEFLQASGLHVEYDMSKPSYSRVVSVKARCGQCEVPIYEPVLPERTYNIVTVSFLTGGGDGHTIFRDAPNKKVQDLGDVDTVVWYLERQSPVYPEEQGRIQFVETKEDKSAGGRKFLSPLALLLIISAQLEHYSLKCKLKTLHLKFNDLGVVSSPISVFGRGTVISTQRPKKNIFYLFNGLTGNLRGSFAPRGQAKSLERALICLITITLESMRANLFYLNHFKPSPEDAKMVADVTSDRRTAAEVLADYLRQNKGKKLTDEDVKMLVKGAFQGCDLVYSEAEGASGSGENDKIDK
;
A
#
# COMPACT_ATOMS: atom_id res chain seq x y z
N MET A 1 17.22 6.08 -27.36
CA MET A 1 16.62 7.35 -26.91
C MET A 1 17.73 8.24 -26.39
N ARG A 2 17.81 9.51 -26.80
CA ARG A 2 18.66 10.46 -26.07
C ARG A 2 17.96 10.75 -24.74
N PRO A 3 18.67 10.82 -23.59
CA PRO A 3 18.13 11.38 -22.37
C PRO A 3 17.65 12.79 -22.72
N VAL A 4 16.34 13.03 -22.60
CA VAL A 4 15.83 14.38 -22.73
C VAL A 4 16.29 15.12 -21.48
N ASN A 5 17.15 16.11 -21.64
CA ASN A 5 17.47 17.05 -20.57
C ASN A 5 16.26 17.98 -20.39
N TYR A 6 15.26 17.52 -19.64
CA TYR A 6 14.00 18.23 -19.40
C TYR A 6 14.19 19.64 -18.82
N PHE A 7 15.37 19.95 -18.29
CA PHE A 7 15.67 21.23 -17.65
C PHE A 7 16.10 22.33 -18.62
N ASP A 8 16.53 21.99 -19.84
CA ASP A 8 16.83 23.01 -20.84
C ASP A 8 15.57 23.79 -21.23
N ILE A 9 14.41 23.11 -21.27
CA ILE A 9 13.08 23.70 -21.53
C ILE A 9 12.65 24.62 -20.36
N ILE A 10 12.83 24.18 -19.11
CA ILE A 10 12.45 24.96 -17.92
C ILE A 10 13.32 26.23 -17.77
N SER A 11 14.59 26.16 -18.16
CA SER A 11 15.53 27.29 -18.07
C SER A 11 15.22 28.41 -19.06
N SER A 12 14.67 28.09 -20.24
CA SER A 12 14.37 29.08 -21.28
C SER A 12 13.13 29.91 -20.99
N GLU A 13 12.15 29.37 -20.25
CA GLU A 13 10.85 30.05 -20.08
C GLU A 13 10.72 30.90 -18.81
N ASN A 14 11.35 30.51 -17.70
CA ASN A 14 10.99 31.08 -16.39
C ASN A 14 11.73 32.35 -15.96
N ASN A 15 12.64 32.90 -16.78
CA ASN A 15 13.40 34.13 -16.48
C ASN A 15 14.00 34.16 -15.06
N CYS A 16 14.19 32.98 -14.46
CA CYS A 16 14.75 32.78 -13.14
C CYS A 16 16.25 32.63 -13.34
N ASN A 17 17.00 33.68 -13.02
CA ASN A 17 18.48 33.74 -13.06
C ASN A 17 19.17 32.80 -12.05
N LEU A 18 18.52 31.72 -11.60
CA LEU A 18 19.17 30.66 -10.84
C LEU A 18 19.67 29.60 -11.84
N PRO A 19 20.97 29.25 -11.85
CA PRO A 19 21.46 28.14 -12.65
C PRO A 19 20.82 26.85 -12.13
N LEU A 20 19.72 26.41 -12.75
CA LEU A 20 19.18 25.09 -12.49
C LEU A 20 20.24 24.08 -12.93
N SER A 21 20.68 23.25 -12.00
CA SER A 21 21.65 22.19 -12.26
C SER A 21 20.99 20.86 -11.92
N LEU A 22 20.88 19.98 -12.91
CA LEU A 22 20.36 18.63 -12.73
C LEU A 22 21.51 17.68 -12.37
N PHE A 23 21.24 16.76 -11.45
CA PHE A 23 22.12 15.63 -11.12
C PHE A 23 21.30 14.37 -10.99
N GLN A 24 21.90 13.24 -11.33
CA GLN A 24 21.29 11.94 -11.11
C GLN A 24 22.25 11.04 -10.37
N CYS A 25 21.74 10.32 -9.37
CA CYS A 25 22.38 9.10 -8.90
C CYS A 25 21.77 7.91 -9.64
N LEU A 26 22.60 6.96 -10.04
CA LEU A 26 22.09 5.69 -10.56
C LEU A 26 21.26 4.99 -9.48
N GLY A 27 20.09 4.49 -9.86
CA GLY A 27 19.30 3.52 -9.13
C GLY A 27 19.60 2.10 -9.59
N ASN A 28 18.94 1.11 -8.96
CA ASN A 28 19.11 -0.28 -9.35
C ASN A 28 18.46 -0.54 -10.72
N HIS A 29 17.37 0.16 -11.03
CA HIS A 29 16.59 -0.05 -12.25
C HIS A 29 17.26 0.47 -13.53
N GLU A 30 18.24 1.37 -13.40
CA GLU A 30 19.11 1.76 -14.52
C GLU A 30 19.90 0.58 -15.11
N PHE A 31 20.04 -0.53 -14.36
CA PHE A 31 20.74 -1.74 -14.80
C PHE A 31 19.82 -2.85 -15.30
N ASP A 32 18.50 -2.66 -15.39
CA ASP A 32 17.55 -3.75 -15.67
C ASP A 32 17.83 -4.43 -17.01
N PHE A 33 18.11 -3.62 -18.03
CA PHE A 33 18.48 -4.06 -19.38
C PHE A 33 19.99 -4.23 -19.58
N GLY A 34 20.75 -4.22 -18.49
CA GLY A 34 22.20 -4.42 -18.46
C GLY A 34 23.04 -3.23 -18.89
N VAL A 35 24.35 -3.37 -18.71
CA VAL A 35 25.35 -2.33 -18.98
C VAL A 35 25.32 -1.85 -20.44
N SER A 36 25.05 -2.74 -21.39
CA SER A 36 24.96 -2.39 -22.81
C SER A 36 23.80 -1.44 -23.13
N ALA A 37 22.71 -1.49 -22.37
CA ALA A 37 21.57 -0.60 -22.53
C ALA A 37 21.74 0.71 -21.74
N LEU A 38 22.42 0.66 -20.59
CA LEU A 38 22.70 1.84 -19.76
C LEU A 38 23.78 2.75 -20.37
N ALA A 39 24.82 2.20 -20.98
CA ALA A 39 25.94 3.00 -21.50
C ALA A 39 25.51 4.10 -22.49
N PRO A 40 24.62 3.86 -23.48
CA PRO A 40 24.11 4.92 -24.35
C PRO A 40 23.40 6.05 -23.61
N PHE A 41 22.68 5.76 -22.52
CA PHE A 41 22.04 6.78 -21.67
C PHE A 41 23.09 7.63 -20.97
N VAL A 42 24.09 6.99 -20.34
CA VAL A 42 25.19 7.69 -19.67
C VAL A 42 25.97 8.59 -20.64
N ASP A 43 26.27 8.08 -21.85
CA ASP A 43 26.99 8.81 -22.87
C ASP A 43 26.24 10.04 -23.37
N ALA A 44 24.92 9.93 -23.53
CA ALA A 44 24.07 11.00 -24.03
C ALA A 44 23.57 11.96 -22.93
N ALA A 45 23.77 11.65 -21.65
CA ALA A 45 23.37 12.56 -20.55
C ALA A 45 24.21 13.84 -20.56
N GLU A 46 23.52 14.98 -20.53
CA GLU A 46 24.12 16.33 -20.48
C GLU A 46 24.27 16.85 -19.04
N PHE A 47 23.80 16.07 -18.07
CA PHE A 47 23.95 16.32 -16.64
C PHE A 47 24.86 15.27 -15.99
N PRO A 48 25.52 15.60 -14.86
CA PRO A 48 26.38 14.65 -14.16
C PRO A 48 25.56 13.49 -13.56
N ILE A 49 26.05 12.27 -13.81
CA ILE A 49 25.59 11.06 -13.14
C ILE A 49 26.64 10.68 -12.09
N VAL A 50 26.22 10.47 -10.85
CA VAL A 50 27.10 10.22 -9.71
C VAL A 50 26.82 8.88 -9.02
N SER A 51 27.87 8.14 -8.65
CA SER A 51 27.83 7.02 -7.71
C SER A 51 29.23 6.68 -7.19
N ALA A 52 29.49 6.96 -5.91
CA ALA A 52 30.83 6.84 -5.31
C ALA A 52 31.23 5.41 -4.95
N ASN A 53 30.25 4.53 -4.75
CA ASN A 53 30.48 3.15 -4.32
C ASN A 53 30.45 2.14 -5.48
N LEU A 54 30.46 2.60 -6.73
CA LEU A 54 30.57 1.74 -7.91
C LEU A 54 31.97 1.80 -8.50
N ASN A 55 32.51 0.63 -8.83
CA ASN A 55 33.76 0.50 -9.56
C ASN A 55 33.49 -0.08 -10.96
N PHE A 56 33.85 0.72 -11.97
CA PHE A 56 33.62 0.45 -13.39
C PHE A 56 34.88 -0.05 -14.13
N ASP A 57 35.93 -0.47 -13.43
CA ASP A 57 37.17 -0.95 -14.06
C ASP A 57 36.94 -2.09 -15.07
N LYS A 58 35.96 -2.96 -14.78
CA LYS A 58 35.55 -4.08 -15.64
C LYS A 58 34.40 -3.75 -16.61
N GLU A 59 33.84 -2.54 -16.52
CA GLU A 59 32.73 -2.04 -17.37
C GLU A 59 33.06 -0.63 -17.87
N PRO A 60 34.10 -0.48 -18.72
CA PRO A 60 34.65 0.83 -19.08
C PRO A 60 33.68 1.74 -19.83
N SER A 61 32.61 1.19 -20.41
CA SER A 61 31.52 1.94 -21.04
C SER A 61 30.73 2.83 -20.07
N LEU A 62 30.86 2.61 -18.75
CA LEU A 62 30.21 3.41 -17.71
C LEU A 62 31.14 4.41 -17.04
N LYS A 63 32.38 4.59 -17.53
CA LYS A 63 33.39 5.46 -16.91
C LYS A 63 33.04 6.95 -16.83
N LYS A 64 32.00 7.41 -17.55
CA LYS A 64 31.50 8.80 -17.47
C LYS A 64 30.68 9.04 -16.19
N VAL A 65 30.28 7.98 -15.48
CA VAL A 65 29.68 8.09 -14.15
C VAL A 65 30.77 8.50 -13.15
N ASN A 66 30.57 9.62 -12.48
CA ASN A 66 31.53 10.17 -11.52
C ASN A 66 31.23 9.66 -10.10
N LYS A 67 32.19 9.75 -9.17
CA LYS A 67 31.91 9.49 -7.75
C LYS A 67 31.13 10.64 -7.13
N SER A 68 31.54 11.85 -7.49
CA SER A 68 30.95 13.10 -7.06
C SER A 68 31.04 14.16 -8.16
N VAL A 69 30.32 15.26 -7.98
CA VAL A 69 30.49 16.48 -8.77
C VAL A 69 30.59 17.69 -7.85
N VAL A 70 31.35 18.70 -8.26
CA VAL A 70 31.47 19.97 -7.53
C VAL A 70 30.78 21.07 -8.33
N LEU A 71 29.86 21.77 -7.68
CA LEU A 71 29.22 22.96 -8.19
C LEU A 71 29.82 24.19 -7.53
N GLU A 72 29.94 25.25 -8.32
CA GLU A 72 30.32 26.56 -7.82
C GLU A 72 29.15 27.51 -7.97
N ILE A 73 28.55 27.91 -6.84
CA ILE A 73 27.42 28.83 -6.80
C ILE A 73 27.83 30.02 -5.94
N ALA A 74 27.82 31.22 -6.51
CA ALA A 74 28.22 32.44 -5.82
C ALA A 74 29.58 32.32 -5.08
N ASN A 75 30.58 31.78 -5.78
CA ASN A 75 31.95 31.48 -5.27
C ASN A 75 32.00 30.47 -4.10
N ARG A 76 30.94 29.68 -3.89
CA ARG A 76 30.92 28.59 -2.91
C ARG A 76 30.92 27.25 -3.62
N LYS A 77 31.76 26.34 -3.16
CA LYS A 77 31.83 24.97 -3.67
C LYS A 77 30.89 24.04 -2.90
N ILE A 78 30.05 23.33 -3.63
CA ILE A 78 29.10 22.34 -3.14
C ILE A 78 29.44 21.00 -3.78
N GLY A 79 29.73 19.99 -2.97
CA GLY A 79 29.98 18.63 -3.43
C GLY A 79 28.71 17.80 -3.39
N ILE A 80 28.42 17.09 -4.48
CA ILE A 80 27.32 16.13 -4.56
C ILE A 80 27.91 14.74 -4.75
N ILE A 81 27.70 13.85 -3.79
CA ILE A 81 28.23 12.49 -3.78
C ILE A 81 27.10 11.50 -4.04
N GLY A 82 27.29 10.60 -5.02
CA GLY A 82 26.31 9.56 -5.34
C GLY A 82 26.49 8.28 -4.51
N HIS A 83 25.46 7.46 -4.33
CA HIS A 83 25.62 6.04 -3.96
C HIS A 83 24.41 5.17 -4.34
N LEU A 84 24.67 3.89 -4.60
CA LEU A 84 23.67 2.89 -4.98
C LEU A 84 23.74 1.65 -4.06
N ILE A 85 22.60 1.03 -3.77
CA ILE A 85 22.55 -0.20 -2.94
C ILE A 85 23.38 -1.34 -3.57
N PRO A 86 24.29 -1.98 -2.81
CA PRO A 86 25.06 -3.14 -3.30
C PRO A 86 24.19 -4.30 -3.79
N ASP A 87 23.00 -4.47 -3.21
CA ASP A 87 22.02 -5.50 -3.58
C ASP A 87 21.52 -5.37 -5.03
N THR A 88 21.85 -4.29 -5.75
CA THR A 88 21.64 -4.18 -7.20
C THR A 88 22.25 -5.37 -7.96
N GLN A 89 23.34 -5.98 -7.46
CA GLN A 89 23.90 -7.22 -8.01
C GLN A 89 22.91 -8.39 -8.03
N LEU A 90 21.92 -8.37 -7.14
CA LEU A 90 20.87 -9.38 -7.02
C LEU A 90 19.54 -8.88 -7.61
N MET A 91 19.28 -7.58 -7.61
CA MET A 91 17.99 -7.02 -7.99
C MET A 91 17.90 -6.61 -9.47
N SER A 92 19.02 -6.60 -10.20
CA SER A 92 19.09 -6.13 -11.58
C SER A 92 20.23 -6.82 -12.35
N SER A 93 20.65 -6.27 -13.49
CA SER A 93 21.65 -6.87 -14.39
C SER A 93 22.95 -6.05 -14.53
N PRO A 94 23.67 -5.70 -13.45
CA PRO A 94 24.78 -4.75 -13.51
C PRO A 94 26.08 -5.28 -14.16
N GLY A 95 26.08 -6.46 -14.77
CA GLY A 95 27.27 -7.03 -15.41
C GLY A 95 28.41 -7.24 -14.41
N GLN A 96 29.60 -6.73 -14.74
CA GLN A 96 30.80 -6.85 -13.91
C GLN A 96 31.10 -5.61 -13.05
N VAL A 97 30.12 -4.72 -12.86
CA VAL A 97 30.27 -3.58 -11.94
C VAL A 97 30.48 -4.11 -10.51
N GLU A 98 31.55 -3.64 -9.87
CA GLU A 98 31.82 -3.96 -8.47
C GLU A 98 31.15 -2.93 -7.56
N PHE A 99 30.48 -3.40 -6.51
CA PHE A 99 29.76 -2.59 -5.55
C PHE A 99 30.52 -2.60 -4.22
N LEU A 100 30.93 -1.42 -3.78
CA LEU A 100 31.64 -1.19 -2.53
C LEU A 100 30.66 -0.80 -1.41
N ASP A 101 31.14 -0.84 -0.17
CA ASP A 101 30.37 -0.34 0.98
C ASP A 101 29.99 1.13 0.78
N VAL A 102 28.72 1.44 1.05
CA VAL A 102 28.13 2.76 0.82
C VAL A 102 28.75 3.79 1.76
N VAL A 103 28.76 3.51 3.06
CA VAL A 103 29.19 4.47 4.10
C VAL A 103 30.68 4.80 3.94
N ASP A 104 31.52 3.80 3.71
CA ASP A 104 32.96 3.96 3.53
C ASP A 104 33.30 4.67 2.22
N SER A 105 32.54 4.44 1.16
CA SER A 105 32.77 5.12 -0.13
C SER A 105 32.35 6.59 -0.05
N VAL A 106 31.19 6.89 0.54
CA VAL A 106 30.75 8.27 0.77
C VAL A 106 31.71 9.00 1.72
N ARG A 107 32.18 8.35 2.79
CA ARG A 107 33.18 8.93 3.70
C ARG A 107 34.46 9.31 2.97
N ARG A 108 35.07 8.37 2.24
CA ARG A 108 36.32 8.64 1.49
C ARG A 108 36.17 9.79 0.50
N GLU A 109 35.06 9.83 -0.23
CA GLU A 109 34.81 10.88 -1.21
C GLU A 109 34.56 12.23 -0.53
N SER A 110 33.80 12.27 0.57
CA SER A 110 33.57 13.50 1.34
C SER A 110 34.86 14.09 1.90
N GLU A 111 35.77 13.26 2.39
CA GLU A 111 37.08 13.69 2.88
C GLU A 111 38.00 14.17 1.74
N ALA A 112 37.88 13.58 0.54
CA ALA A 112 38.62 14.04 -0.64
C ALA A 112 38.14 15.43 -1.08
N LEU A 113 36.82 15.65 -1.10
CA LEU A 113 36.20 16.94 -1.39
C LEU A 113 36.57 17.99 -0.34
N ASP A 114 36.57 17.64 0.94
CA ASP A 114 36.96 18.56 2.03
C ASP A 114 38.42 19.01 1.91
N ARG A 115 39.34 18.08 1.59
CA ARG A 115 40.75 18.40 1.29
C ARG A 115 40.91 19.30 0.06
N ALA A 116 39.98 19.23 -0.90
CA ALA A 116 39.92 20.10 -2.08
C ALA A 116 39.24 21.46 -1.80
N GLY A 117 38.86 21.73 -0.55
CA GLY A 117 38.24 23.00 -0.13
C GLY A 117 36.73 23.07 -0.37
N VAL A 118 36.06 21.94 -0.59
CA VAL A 118 34.60 21.86 -0.70
C VAL A 118 34.03 21.64 0.71
N LYS A 119 33.31 22.64 1.23
CA LYS A 119 32.84 22.65 2.63
C LYS A 119 31.36 22.34 2.81
N ILE A 120 30.61 22.24 1.71
CA ILE A 120 29.22 21.81 1.71
C ILE A 120 29.14 20.46 0.99
N ILE A 121 28.62 19.43 1.65
CA ILE A 121 28.51 18.07 1.11
C ILE A 121 27.06 17.59 1.15
N ILE A 122 26.49 17.39 -0.03
CA ILE A 122 25.18 16.77 -0.24
C ILE A 122 25.40 15.35 -0.74
N VAL A 123 24.65 14.40 -0.18
CA VAL A 123 24.62 13.02 -0.66
C VAL A 123 23.32 12.78 -1.41
N LEU A 124 23.43 12.26 -2.63
CA LEU A 124 22.31 11.87 -3.49
C LEU A 124 22.36 10.34 -3.66
N GLY A 125 21.42 9.62 -3.07
CA GLY A 125 21.50 8.16 -2.92
C GLY A 125 20.29 7.40 -3.45
N HIS A 126 20.51 6.14 -3.79
CA HIS A 126 19.48 5.17 -4.11
C HIS A 126 19.71 3.87 -3.31
N SER A 127 19.75 3.97 -1.98
CA SER A 127 19.99 2.82 -1.09
C SER A 127 18.92 2.57 -0.04
N GLY A 128 17.82 3.31 -0.07
CA GLY A 128 16.72 3.15 0.85
C GLY A 128 16.89 3.96 2.14
N TYR A 129 15.76 4.28 2.74
CA TYR A 129 15.66 5.25 3.83
C TYR A 129 16.49 4.90 5.08
N ASP A 130 16.68 3.62 5.38
CA ASP A 130 17.53 3.21 6.50
C ASP A 130 19.01 3.45 6.23
N MET A 131 19.50 3.14 5.02
CA MET A 131 20.86 3.46 4.60
C MET A 131 21.08 4.97 4.52
N ASP A 132 20.08 5.74 4.07
CA ASP A 132 20.16 7.21 4.03
C ASP A 132 20.40 7.79 5.44
N LYS A 133 19.67 7.30 6.44
CA LYS A 133 19.89 7.67 7.85
C LYS A 133 21.24 7.19 8.38
N GLU A 134 21.72 6.03 7.93
CA GLU A 134 23.02 5.49 8.33
C GLU A 134 24.17 6.35 7.79
N VAL A 135 24.11 6.76 6.51
CA VAL A 135 25.07 7.71 5.92
C VAL A 135 25.06 9.03 6.68
N ALA A 136 23.87 9.58 6.95
CA ALA A 136 23.72 10.81 7.73
C ALA A 136 24.31 10.70 9.15
N ALA A 137 24.24 9.52 9.78
CA ALA A 137 24.77 9.28 11.12
C ALA A 137 26.28 9.03 11.14
N LYS A 138 26.82 8.29 10.16
CA LYS A 138 28.17 7.72 10.18
C LYS A 138 29.21 8.48 9.34
N VAL A 139 28.80 9.43 8.49
CA VAL A 139 29.72 10.24 7.68
C VAL A 139 29.75 11.69 8.19
N PRO A 140 30.79 12.09 8.95
CA PRO A 140 30.79 13.36 9.67
C PRO A 140 30.65 14.62 8.79
N LEU A 141 31.19 14.56 7.57
CA LEU A 141 31.25 15.71 6.66
C LEU A 141 29.93 15.93 5.89
N VAL A 142 29.00 14.98 5.90
CA VAL A 142 27.72 15.11 5.18
C VAL A 142 26.83 16.16 5.84
N ASP A 143 26.23 17.03 5.04
CA ASP A 143 25.30 18.07 5.48
C ASP A 143 23.85 17.72 5.19
N VAL A 144 23.56 17.08 4.04
CA VAL A 144 22.20 16.73 3.59
C VAL A 144 22.23 15.36 2.92
N VAL A 145 21.20 14.54 3.13
CA VAL A 145 21.00 13.29 2.38
C VAL A 145 19.66 13.33 1.65
N VAL A 146 19.71 13.15 0.33
CA VAL A 146 18.55 13.03 -0.56
C VAL A 146 18.52 11.61 -1.09
N GLY A 147 17.52 10.83 -0.69
CA GLY A 147 17.46 9.39 -0.94
C GLY A 147 16.41 8.95 -1.95
N GLY A 148 16.32 7.63 -2.14
CA GLY A 148 15.35 6.95 -3.01
C GLY A 148 15.23 5.46 -2.67
N HIS A 149 14.83 4.63 -3.66
CA HIS A 149 14.68 3.16 -3.57
C HIS A 149 13.46 2.65 -2.78
N THR A 150 13.28 3.10 -1.54
CA THR A 150 12.24 2.55 -0.62
C THR A 150 10.86 3.20 -0.79
N ASN A 151 10.73 4.16 -1.71
CA ASN A 151 9.51 4.95 -1.94
C ASN A 151 8.96 5.56 -0.64
N THR A 152 9.84 6.01 0.27
CA THR A 152 9.44 6.50 1.59
C THR A 152 8.72 7.83 1.45
N PHE A 153 7.48 7.88 1.91
CA PHE A 153 6.71 9.12 1.98
C PHE A 153 6.97 9.81 3.32
N LEU A 154 7.56 11.00 3.25
CA LEU A 154 7.88 11.86 4.40
C LEU A 154 7.00 13.11 4.33
N TRP A 155 6.30 13.44 5.42
CA TRP A 155 5.34 14.54 5.42
C TRP A 155 5.09 15.11 6.82
N ASN A 156 4.77 16.40 6.91
CA ASN A 156 4.36 17.04 8.17
C ASN A 156 2.87 17.40 8.14
N GLY A 157 2.17 17.09 9.23
CA GLY A 157 0.76 17.46 9.37
C GLY A 157 -0.18 16.63 8.47
N PRO A 158 -1.36 17.18 8.10
CA PRO A 158 -2.31 16.47 7.24
C PRO A 158 -1.74 16.23 5.85
N GLN A 159 -1.71 14.96 5.43
CA GLN A 159 -1.33 14.52 4.09
C GLN A 159 -2.37 14.93 3.03
N PRO A 160 -1.97 15.21 1.78
CA PRO A 160 -2.88 15.70 0.75
C PRO A 160 -3.62 14.59 0.01
N ASP A 161 -3.16 13.34 0.13
CA ASP A 161 -3.75 12.17 -0.54
C ASP A 161 -3.59 10.89 0.32
N GLN A 162 -3.80 9.70 -0.25
CA GLN A 162 -3.92 8.42 0.46
C GLN A 162 -2.63 7.87 1.09
N GLU A 163 -1.44 8.30 0.63
CA GLU A 163 -0.17 7.79 1.15
C GLU A 163 0.01 8.12 2.63
N LYS A 164 0.30 7.10 3.45
CA LYS A 164 0.56 7.30 4.88
C LYS A 164 2.01 7.72 5.10
N PRO A 165 2.30 8.88 5.73
CA PRO A 165 3.64 9.30 6.06
C PRO A 165 4.32 8.26 6.95
N GLN A 166 5.53 7.85 6.55
CA GLN A 166 6.37 6.93 7.32
C GLN A 166 7.20 7.67 8.38
N ASP A 167 7.50 8.96 8.15
CA ASP A 167 8.19 9.86 9.08
C ASP A 167 7.93 11.33 8.69
N VAL A 168 8.53 12.27 9.43
CA VAL A 168 8.47 13.73 9.16
C VAL A 168 9.41 14.16 8.04
N TYR A 169 9.15 15.32 7.42
CA TYR A 169 10.02 15.92 6.39
C TYR A 169 10.67 17.23 6.87
N PRO A 170 11.99 17.41 6.78
CA PRO A 170 12.99 16.35 6.65
C PRO A 170 13.07 15.54 7.95
N LYS A 171 13.53 14.29 7.86
CA LYS A 171 13.96 13.55 9.04
C LYS A 171 15.32 14.08 9.50
N VAL A 172 15.44 14.48 10.75
CA VAL A 172 16.71 14.95 11.30
C VAL A 172 17.46 13.80 11.98
N VAL A 173 18.66 13.51 11.48
CA VAL A 173 19.64 12.66 12.16
C VAL A 173 20.64 13.55 12.91
N VAL A 174 20.88 13.25 14.19
CA VAL A 174 21.83 13.99 15.02
C VAL A 174 23.08 13.14 15.22
N GLN A 175 24.21 13.62 14.72
CA GLN A 175 25.50 12.96 14.87
C GLN A 175 26.06 13.11 16.30
N PRO A 176 27.03 12.27 16.72
CA PRO A 176 27.70 12.43 18.02
C PRO A 176 28.35 13.80 18.24
N SER A 177 28.74 14.49 17.15
CA SER A 177 29.25 15.87 17.17
C SER A 177 28.20 16.92 17.54
N GLY A 178 26.92 16.56 17.56
CA GLY A 178 25.78 17.47 17.65
C GLY A 178 25.31 18.04 16.32
N LYS A 179 26.01 17.75 15.21
CA LYS A 179 25.61 18.15 13.85
C LYS A 179 24.25 17.52 13.50
N LYS A 180 23.36 18.33 12.93
CA LYS A 180 22.04 17.91 12.45
C LYS A 180 22.10 17.74 10.93
N VAL A 181 21.71 16.56 10.44
CA VAL A 181 21.70 16.22 9.02
C VAL A 181 20.26 15.91 8.62
N PRO A 182 19.58 16.75 7.80
CA PRO A 182 18.29 16.42 7.22
C PRO A 182 18.42 15.30 6.17
N VAL A 183 17.53 14.33 6.28
CA VAL A 183 17.33 13.21 5.34
C VAL A 183 15.96 13.36 4.71
N VAL A 184 15.89 13.30 3.38
CA VAL A 184 14.65 13.48 2.60
C VAL A 184 14.46 12.38 1.55
N GLN A 185 13.20 11.99 1.35
CA GLN A 185 12.69 11.25 0.19
C GLN A 185 11.34 11.86 -0.21
N ALA A 186 10.93 11.66 -1.46
CA ALA A 186 9.71 12.26 -2.03
C ALA A 186 8.76 11.19 -2.60
N TYR A 187 8.52 10.11 -1.84
CA TYR A 187 7.69 8.98 -2.29
C TYR A 187 8.18 8.39 -3.62
N ALA A 188 7.33 8.32 -4.65
CA ALA A 188 7.61 7.70 -5.93
C ALA A 188 6.68 8.22 -7.04
N TYR A 189 6.93 7.75 -8.27
CA TYR A 189 6.06 7.93 -9.45
C TYR A 189 5.83 9.38 -9.85
N THR A 190 6.73 10.27 -9.46
CA THR A 190 6.62 11.73 -9.69
C THR A 190 5.32 12.34 -9.15
N LYS A 191 4.65 11.68 -8.19
CA LYS A 191 3.43 12.20 -7.56
C LYS A 191 3.72 13.42 -6.67
N TYR A 192 4.92 13.47 -6.12
CA TYR A 192 5.40 14.56 -5.29
C TYR A 192 6.75 15.07 -5.80
N LEU A 193 6.97 16.38 -5.69
CA LEU A 193 8.27 17.01 -5.89
C LEU A 193 8.86 17.33 -4.51
N GLY A 194 10.00 16.74 -4.15
CA GLY A 194 10.66 17.06 -2.88
C GLY A 194 11.25 18.47 -2.88
N VAL A 195 10.85 19.32 -1.93
CA VAL A 195 11.39 20.69 -1.78
C VAL A 195 12.02 20.84 -0.40
N LEU A 196 13.33 21.11 -0.37
CA LEU A 196 14.09 21.37 0.85
C LEU A 196 14.92 22.65 0.68
N ASN A 197 14.61 23.67 1.46
CA ASN A 197 15.39 24.88 1.58
C ASN A 197 16.46 24.68 2.66
N VAL A 198 17.71 24.98 2.35
CA VAL A 198 18.86 24.86 3.27
C VAL A 198 19.65 26.15 3.32
N SER A 199 20.14 26.50 4.51
CA SER A 199 20.92 27.70 4.76
C SER A 199 22.28 27.34 5.36
N PHE A 200 23.34 27.80 4.71
CA PHE A 200 24.72 27.58 5.14
C PHE A 200 25.40 28.89 5.52
N ASN A 201 26.12 28.92 6.63
CA ASN A 201 26.93 30.08 7.02
C ASN A 201 28.18 30.23 6.12
N GLU A 202 29.03 31.23 6.39
CA GLU A 202 30.25 31.51 5.62
C GLU A 202 31.29 30.37 5.67
N ASN A 203 31.32 29.61 6.76
CA ASN A 203 32.25 28.48 6.93
C ASN A 203 31.81 27.22 6.18
N GLY A 204 30.57 27.18 5.68
CA GLY A 204 29.98 25.98 5.09
C GLY A 204 29.13 25.16 6.05
N ASP A 205 28.92 25.61 7.28
CA ASP A 205 28.08 24.86 8.24
C ASP A 205 26.60 25.06 7.94
N LEU A 206 25.84 23.97 7.96
CA LEU A 206 24.38 24.00 7.86
C LEU A 206 23.77 24.62 9.12
N VAL A 207 23.12 25.76 8.98
CA VAL A 207 22.52 26.53 10.10
C VAL A 207 20.99 26.56 10.09
N GLY A 208 20.36 26.19 8.97
CA GLY A 208 18.91 26.12 8.86
C GLY A 208 18.47 25.20 7.73
N PHE A 209 17.33 24.55 7.92
CA PHE A 209 16.67 23.77 6.88
C PHE A 209 15.16 23.70 7.15
N GLU A 210 14.37 23.80 6.10
CA GLU A 210 12.92 23.64 6.15
C GLU A 210 12.40 23.21 4.77
N GLY A 211 11.27 22.54 4.73
CA GLY A 211 10.69 22.09 3.47
C GLY A 211 9.58 21.08 3.65
N GLN A 212 8.98 20.70 2.52
CA GLN A 212 7.98 19.66 2.42
C GLN A 212 7.87 19.23 0.96
N PRO A 213 7.47 17.99 0.65
CA PRO A 213 7.14 17.65 -0.73
C PRO A 213 5.92 18.46 -1.21
N GLU A 214 5.96 18.91 -2.46
CA GLU A 214 4.82 19.52 -3.15
C GLU A 214 4.00 18.42 -3.83
N PHE A 215 2.68 18.43 -3.64
CA PHE A 215 1.79 17.47 -4.29
C PHE A 215 1.48 17.93 -5.71
N LEU A 216 1.85 17.13 -6.71
CA LEU A 216 1.66 17.47 -8.12
C LEU A 216 0.26 17.05 -8.57
N ASP A 217 -0.75 17.82 -8.16
CA ASP A 217 -2.14 17.62 -8.55
C ASP A 217 -2.56 18.44 -9.78
N THR A 218 -3.84 18.39 -10.12
CA THR A 218 -4.39 19.12 -11.28
C THR A 218 -4.43 20.65 -11.11
N ALA A 219 -4.11 21.18 -9.93
CA ALA A 219 -4.03 22.63 -9.71
C ALA A 219 -2.72 23.21 -10.25
N ILE A 220 -1.68 22.40 -10.42
CA ILE A 220 -0.43 22.81 -11.07
C ILE A 220 -0.60 22.63 -12.58
N PRO A 221 -0.54 23.71 -13.38
CA PRO A 221 -0.70 23.61 -14.82
C PRO A 221 0.44 22.79 -15.43
N GLN A 222 0.08 21.94 -16.38
CA GLN A 222 1.06 21.20 -17.17
C GLN A 222 1.73 22.14 -18.18
N ASP A 223 3.05 22.05 -18.24
CA ASP A 223 3.88 22.77 -19.20
C ASP A 223 3.52 22.39 -20.65
N GLN A 224 3.25 23.38 -21.50
CA GLN A 224 2.73 23.13 -22.85
C GLN A 224 3.78 22.54 -23.78
N ASP A 225 5.03 23.01 -23.68
CA ASP A 225 6.12 22.50 -24.53
C ASP A 225 6.40 21.02 -24.21
N ILE A 226 6.35 20.66 -22.91
CA ILE A 226 6.46 19.25 -22.50
C ILE A 226 5.26 18.43 -22.97
N LEU A 227 4.04 18.97 -22.91
CA LEU A 227 2.87 18.27 -23.42
C LEU A 227 2.97 18.02 -24.93
N GLU A 228 3.37 19.01 -25.73
CA GLU A 228 3.57 18.87 -27.17
C GLU A 228 4.64 17.81 -27.50
N LEU A 229 5.72 17.78 -26.72
CA LEU A 229 6.73 16.72 -26.84
C LEU A 229 6.14 15.34 -26.53
N LEU A 230 5.35 15.22 -25.45
CA LEU A 230 4.69 13.96 -25.09
C LEU A 230 3.72 13.49 -26.17
N GLU A 231 2.99 14.40 -26.83
CA GLU A 231 2.10 14.06 -27.95
C GLU A 231 2.84 13.45 -29.15
N THR A 232 4.15 13.68 -29.29
CA THR A 232 4.96 13.03 -30.33
C THR A 232 5.16 11.53 -30.05
N PHE A 233 5.22 11.12 -28.78
CA PHE A 233 5.42 9.73 -28.38
C PHE A 233 4.11 9.01 -28.03
N ARG A 234 3.07 9.76 -27.67
CA ARG A 234 1.78 9.23 -27.21
C ARG A 234 1.15 8.23 -28.19
N PRO A 235 1.14 8.44 -29.53
CA PRO A 235 0.47 7.52 -30.44
C PRO A 235 0.97 6.07 -30.37
N GLU A 236 2.29 5.86 -30.26
CA GLU A 236 2.89 4.52 -30.16
C GLU A 236 2.50 3.83 -28.84
N VAL A 237 2.51 4.57 -27.74
CA VAL A 237 2.09 4.06 -26.42
C VAL A 237 0.59 3.76 -26.41
N GLU A 238 -0.23 4.65 -26.96
CA GLU A 238 -1.67 4.47 -27.07
C GLU A 238 -2.07 3.29 -27.96
N GLU A 239 -1.30 2.98 -29.00
CA GLU A 239 -1.55 1.82 -29.85
C GLU A 239 -1.46 0.52 -29.03
N LEU A 240 -0.45 0.41 -28.17
CA LEU A 240 -0.31 -0.71 -27.22
C LEU A 240 -1.50 -0.77 -26.25
N ASP A 241 -1.95 0.39 -25.80
CA ASP A 241 -3.05 0.54 -24.85
C ASP A 241 -4.43 0.28 -25.46
N LYS A 242 -4.57 0.41 -26.78
CA LYS A 242 -5.80 0.08 -27.54
C LYS A 242 -5.92 -1.41 -27.85
N LYS A 243 -4.80 -2.15 -27.89
CA LYS A 243 -4.79 -3.57 -28.21
C LYS A 243 -5.36 -4.40 -27.05
N VAL A 244 -6.66 -4.73 -27.13
CA VAL A 244 -7.31 -5.66 -26.21
C VAL A 244 -6.79 -7.08 -26.46
N VAL A 245 -6.28 -7.71 -25.41
CA VAL A 245 -5.69 -9.07 -25.44
C VAL A 245 -6.54 -10.10 -24.71
N GLY A 246 -7.57 -9.65 -23.99
CA GLY A 246 -8.52 -10.52 -23.31
C GLY A 246 -9.50 -9.75 -22.45
N LYS A 247 -10.21 -10.49 -21.60
CA LYS A 247 -11.14 -9.91 -20.63
C LYS A 247 -10.95 -10.55 -19.26
N SER A 248 -11.11 -9.77 -18.19
CA SER A 248 -11.19 -10.26 -16.82
C SER A 248 -12.53 -9.87 -16.19
N ARG A 249 -13.10 -10.77 -15.38
CA ARG A 249 -14.32 -10.52 -14.58
C ARG A 249 -14.03 -10.04 -13.16
N VAL A 250 -12.77 -10.04 -12.76
CA VAL A 250 -12.31 -9.68 -11.41
C VAL A 250 -11.17 -8.68 -11.48
N LEU A 251 -10.98 -7.91 -10.42
CA LEU A 251 -9.78 -7.10 -10.24
C LEU A 251 -8.55 -8.00 -10.28
N LEU A 252 -7.55 -7.66 -11.08
CA LEU A 252 -6.27 -8.35 -11.07
C LEU A 252 -5.34 -7.56 -10.14
N ASP A 253 -5.34 -7.95 -8.87
CA ASP A 253 -4.84 -7.16 -7.76
C ASP A 253 -3.35 -7.42 -7.47
N ALA A 254 -2.56 -6.35 -7.57
CA ALA A 254 -1.20 -6.26 -7.06
C ALA A 254 -1.00 -5.03 -6.15
N THR A 255 -2.08 -4.46 -5.62
CA THR A 255 -2.04 -3.25 -4.80
C THR A 255 -1.23 -3.47 -3.52
N SER A 256 -0.69 -2.38 -2.96
CA SER A 256 -0.03 -2.38 -1.65
C SER A 256 1.13 -3.37 -1.52
N ASN A 257 1.81 -3.72 -2.62
CA ASN A 257 2.86 -4.75 -2.65
C ASN A 257 2.38 -6.14 -2.15
N LYS A 258 1.08 -6.45 -2.29
CA LYS A 258 0.49 -7.72 -1.81
C LYS A 258 1.26 -8.94 -2.34
N CYS A 259 1.56 -8.96 -3.63
CA CYS A 259 2.31 -10.03 -4.30
C CYS A 259 3.73 -10.28 -3.72
N ARG A 260 4.26 -9.38 -2.89
CA ARG A 260 5.60 -9.51 -2.27
C ARG A 260 5.59 -10.17 -0.89
N SER A 261 4.41 -10.53 -0.37
CA SER A 261 4.29 -11.02 1.01
C SER A 261 3.18 -12.04 1.23
N VAL A 262 2.15 -12.07 0.37
CA VAL A 262 1.04 -13.02 0.45
C VAL A 262 0.63 -13.45 -0.96
N GLU A 263 -0.22 -14.46 -1.09
CA GLU A 263 -0.81 -14.85 -2.38
C GLU A 263 -1.53 -13.66 -3.03
N CYS A 264 -1.36 -13.47 -4.34
CA CYS A 264 -2.11 -12.47 -5.11
C CYS A 264 -2.63 -13.07 -6.42
N ASN A 265 -3.88 -12.73 -6.76
CA ASN A 265 -4.55 -13.37 -7.89
C ASN A 265 -3.95 -13.04 -9.27
N LEU A 266 -3.38 -11.84 -9.45
CA LEU A 266 -2.69 -11.48 -10.69
C LEU A 266 -1.44 -12.35 -10.91
N ALA A 267 -0.64 -12.59 -9.87
CA ALA A 267 0.51 -13.49 -9.99
C ALA A 267 0.11 -14.95 -10.17
N ASN A 268 -1.03 -15.38 -9.59
CA ASN A 268 -1.62 -16.69 -9.88
C ASN A 268 -1.91 -16.84 -11.37
N LEU A 269 -2.56 -15.85 -11.99
CA LEU A 269 -2.84 -15.84 -13.42
C LEU A 269 -1.56 -15.90 -14.26
N ILE A 270 -0.53 -15.15 -13.88
CA ILE A 270 0.75 -15.16 -14.61
C ILE A 270 1.42 -16.53 -14.50
N ALA A 271 1.51 -17.11 -13.30
CA ALA A 271 2.09 -18.43 -13.13
C ALA A 271 1.26 -19.53 -13.83
N ASP A 272 -0.07 -19.39 -13.84
CA ASP A 272 -0.97 -20.30 -14.57
C ASP A 272 -0.78 -20.20 -16.08
N SER A 273 -0.54 -18.99 -16.62
CA SER A 273 -0.29 -18.79 -18.05
C SER A 273 0.96 -19.56 -18.50
N PHE A 274 2.01 -19.56 -17.69
CA PHE A 274 3.25 -20.29 -17.97
C PHE A 274 2.99 -21.80 -18.00
N VAL A 275 2.33 -22.36 -16.98
CA VAL A 275 2.03 -23.80 -16.96
C VAL A 275 1.07 -24.19 -18.08
N PHE A 276 0.07 -23.36 -18.36
CA PHE A 276 -0.88 -23.61 -19.44
C PHE A 276 -0.18 -23.65 -20.80
N TYR A 277 0.76 -22.73 -21.06
CA TYR A 277 1.59 -22.75 -22.25
C TYR A 277 2.43 -24.04 -22.33
N MET A 278 3.11 -24.43 -21.25
CA MET A 278 3.89 -25.68 -21.21
C MET A 278 3.02 -26.92 -21.48
N ALA A 279 1.84 -27.01 -20.86
CA ALA A 279 0.90 -28.12 -21.06
C ALA A 279 0.37 -28.17 -22.49
N ALA A 280 0.07 -27.03 -23.11
CA ALA A 280 -0.45 -26.97 -24.46
C ALA A 280 0.56 -27.40 -25.53
N GLN A 281 1.87 -27.22 -25.29
CA GLN A 281 2.94 -27.62 -26.21
C GLN A 281 3.45 -29.05 -25.96
N TYR A 282 3.03 -29.67 -24.86
CA TYR A 282 3.56 -30.96 -24.44
C TYR A 282 2.84 -32.12 -25.14
N ALA A 283 3.62 -33.04 -25.71
CA ALA A 283 3.13 -34.19 -26.49
C ALA A 283 3.53 -35.56 -25.89
N GLY A 284 4.09 -35.58 -24.67
CA GLY A 284 4.52 -36.79 -23.99
C GLY A 284 3.44 -37.43 -23.10
N PRO A 285 3.80 -38.43 -22.25
CA PRO A 285 2.89 -39.03 -21.30
C PRO A 285 2.46 -38.06 -20.19
N GLY A 286 1.26 -38.24 -19.64
CA GLY A 286 0.65 -37.30 -18.69
C GLY A 286 0.01 -36.11 -19.38
N TRP A 287 -0.32 -35.07 -18.60
CA TRP A 287 -0.91 -33.83 -19.16
C TRP A 287 0.14 -32.73 -19.36
N THR A 288 1.28 -32.80 -18.66
CA THR A 288 2.46 -31.95 -18.89
C THR A 288 3.70 -32.55 -18.24
N ASP A 289 4.90 -32.24 -18.75
CA ASP A 289 6.15 -32.47 -18.03
C ASP A 289 6.49 -31.35 -17.04
N THR A 290 5.85 -30.18 -17.13
CA THR A 290 6.19 -28.97 -16.36
C THR A 290 4.96 -28.40 -15.63
N PRO A 291 4.51 -29.06 -14.55
CA PRO A 291 3.25 -28.72 -13.88
C PRO A 291 3.35 -27.55 -12.90
N ILE A 292 4.55 -27.02 -12.66
CA ILE A 292 4.87 -25.98 -11.67
C ILE A 292 5.32 -24.72 -12.41
N GLY A 293 4.68 -23.59 -12.12
CA GLY A 293 5.08 -22.26 -12.59
C GLY A 293 5.44 -21.37 -11.42
N ILE A 294 6.53 -20.60 -11.52
CA ILE A 294 7.00 -19.73 -10.43
C ILE A 294 7.34 -18.35 -10.99
N ILE A 295 6.91 -17.31 -10.29
CA ILE A 295 7.30 -15.92 -10.53
C ILE A 295 7.52 -15.20 -9.20
N ASN A 296 8.52 -14.33 -9.11
CA ASN A 296 8.75 -13.51 -7.92
C ASN A 296 7.81 -12.30 -7.88
N GLY A 297 7.37 -11.93 -6.67
CA GLY A 297 6.44 -10.82 -6.44
C GLY A 297 6.99 -9.47 -6.92
N GLY A 298 8.32 -9.33 -6.97
CA GLY A 298 9.01 -8.16 -7.52
C GLY A 298 8.73 -7.93 -9.01
N SER A 299 8.40 -8.97 -9.78
CA SER A 299 8.07 -8.88 -11.20
C SER A 299 6.71 -8.25 -11.47
N VAL A 300 5.76 -8.34 -10.54
CA VAL A 300 4.39 -7.82 -10.71
C VAL A 300 4.31 -6.39 -10.20
N ARG A 301 4.15 -5.42 -11.11
CA ARG A 301 4.39 -3.99 -10.83
C ARG A 301 3.15 -3.15 -10.60
N THR A 302 2.03 -3.50 -11.21
CA THR A 302 0.78 -2.74 -11.06
C THR A 302 -0.44 -3.65 -11.11
N THR A 303 -1.53 -3.13 -10.57
CA THR A 303 -2.87 -3.71 -10.65
C THR A 303 -3.48 -3.43 -12.02
N ILE A 304 -4.27 -4.38 -12.53
CA ILE A 304 -5.15 -4.16 -13.69
C ILE A 304 -6.58 -4.15 -13.19
N ASP A 305 -7.24 -2.99 -13.30
CA ASP A 305 -8.66 -2.83 -12.97
C ASP A 305 -9.50 -2.90 -14.25
N PRO A 306 -10.01 -4.08 -14.63
CA PRO A 306 -10.78 -4.23 -15.85
C PRO A 306 -12.14 -3.50 -15.78
N SER A 307 -12.61 -3.08 -14.60
CA SER A 307 -13.90 -2.40 -14.46
C SER A 307 -13.94 -1.04 -15.17
N ILE A 308 -12.78 -0.37 -15.27
CA ILE A 308 -12.67 0.94 -15.94
C ILE A 308 -12.72 0.81 -17.47
N ARG A 309 -12.52 -0.40 -18.02
CA ARG A 309 -12.53 -0.69 -19.47
C ARG A 309 -13.58 -1.73 -19.87
N GLY A 310 -14.66 -1.85 -19.11
CA GLY A 310 -15.78 -2.75 -19.45
C GLY A 310 -15.40 -4.24 -19.45
N GLY A 311 -14.42 -4.62 -18.63
CA GLY A 311 -13.89 -5.98 -18.54
C GLY A 311 -12.65 -6.24 -19.39
N ASN A 312 -12.26 -5.33 -20.29
CA ASN A 312 -11.13 -5.54 -21.20
C ASN A 312 -9.79 -5.44 -20.46
N VAL A 313 -8.83 -6.26 -20.90
CA VAL A 313 -7.41 -6.19 -20.53
C VAL A 313 -6.61 -5.86 -21.79
N THR A 314 -5.72 -4.88 -21.72
CA THR A 314 -4.94 -4.39 -22.87
C THR A 314 -3.48 -4.86 -22.80
N ARG A 315 -2.78 -4.82 -23.95
CA ARG A 315 -1.34 -5.13 -23.97
C ARG A 315 -0.54 -4.11 -23.16
N GLY A 316 -0.89 -2.83 -23.23
CA GLY A 316 -0.27 -1.78 -22.42
C GLY A 316 -0.38 -2.03 -20.92
N GLU A 317 -1.55 -2.47 -20.42
CA GLU A 317 -1.74 -2.85 -19.02
C GLU A 317 -0.85 -4.03 -18.60
N LEU A 318 -0.68 -5.04 -19.48
CA LEU A 318 0.22 -6.16 -19.22
C LEU A 318 1.70 -5.73 -19.22
N MET A 319 2.11 -4.86 -20.15
CA MET A 319 3.48 -4.33 -20.19
C MET A 319 3.79 -3.47 -18.96
N GLY A 320 2.83 -2.65 -18.51
CA GLY A 320 2.96 -1.92 -17.25
C GLY A 320 3.05 -2.86 -16.04
N THR A 321 2.41 -4.02 -16.10
CA THR A 321 2.44 -5.04 -15.04
C THR A 321 3.75 -5.85 -15.03
N LEU A 322 4.27 -6.20 -16.20
CA LEU A 322 5.48 -7.01 -16.43
C LEU A 322 6.47 -6.24 -17.34
N PRO A 323 7.13 -5.18 -16.85
CA PRO A 323 7.88 -4.25 -17.70
C PRO A 323 9.32 -4.68 -18.03
N PHE A 324 9.75 -5.86 -17.58
CA PHE A 324 11.15 -6.29 -17.66
C PHE A 324 11.47 -7.15 -18.89
N GLU A 325 10.47 -7.44 -19.73
CA GLU A 325 10.62 -8.24 -20.95
C GLU A 325 11.33 -9.58 -20.71
N ASN A 326 10.96 -10.30 -19.64
CA ASN A 326 11.66 -11.53 -19.32
C ASN A 326 11.37 -12.61 -20.37
N GLN A 327 12.39 -13.41 -20.68
CA GLN A 327 12.17 -14.69 -21.33
C GLN A 327 11.54 -15.67 -20.34
N VAL A 328 10.68 -16.57 -20.85
CA VAL A 328 10.18 -17.71 -20.08
C VAL A 328 11.11 -18.90 -20.30
N LEU A 329 11.48 -19.59 -19.22
CA LEU A 329 12.37 -20.75 -19.27
C LEU A 329 11.80 -21.89 -18.43
N SER A 330 12.01 -23.12 -18.88
CA SER A 330 11.85 -24.32 -18.05
C SER A 330 13.19 -24.82 -17.53
N LEU A 331 13.20 -25.40 -16.33
CA LEU A 331 14.36 -25.97 -15.67
C LEU A 331 13.95 -27.11 -14.73
N THR A 332 14.93 -27.85 -14.20
CA THR A 332 14.69 -28.92 -13.24
C THR A 332 15.36 -28.61 -11.91
N LEU A 333 14.63 -28.78 -10.81
CA LEU A 333 15.16 -28.75 -9.44
C LEU A 333 14.87 -30.08 -8.74
N THR A 334 15.72 -30.47 -7.79
CA THR A 334 15.37 -31.46 -6.76
C THR A 334 14.33 -30.87 -5.81
N GLY A 335 13.58 -31.72 -5.08
CA GLY A 335 12.63 -31.25 -4.08
C GLY A 335 13.30 -30.46 -2.96
N ALA A 336 14.53 -30.84 -2.59
CA ALA A 336 15.33 -30.09 -1.62
C ALA A 336 15.67 -28.68 -2.12
N GLU A 337 16.08 -28.56 -3.39
CA GLU A 337 16.34 -27.26 -4.03
C GLU A 337 15.08 -26.42 -4.15
N LEU A 338 13.95 -27.00 -4.55
CA LEU A 338 12.66 -26.31 -4.62
C LEU A 338 12.25 -25.73 -3.26
N VAL A 339 12.35 -26.52 -2.18
CA VAL A 339 12.07 -26.05 -0.82
C VAL A 339 13.02 -24.92 -0.43
N LYS A 340 14.32 -25.04 -0.75
CA LYS A 340 15.31 -24.01 -0.43
C LYS A 340 15.08 -22.71 -1.20
N THR A 341 14.58 -22.78 -2.42
CA THR A 341 14.16 -21.58 -3.19
C THR A 341 12.94 -20.92 -2.54
N LEU A 342 11.96 -21.69 -2.07
CA LEU A 342 10.82 -21.13 -1.32
C LEU A 342 11.27 -20.48 0.01
N GLU A 343 12.26 -21.06 0.69
CA GLU A 343 12.90 -20.45 1.87
C GLU A 343 13.61 -19.12 1.56
N ILE A 344 14.30 -19.03 0.41
CA ILE A 344 14.90 -17.76 -0.06
C ILE A 344 13.80 -16.71 -0.24
N GLY A 345 12.68 -17.08 -0.88
CA GLY A 345 11.54 -16.20 -1.08
C GLY A 345 10.86 -15.76 0.22
N ALA A 346 10.89 -16.62 1.25
CA ALA A 346 10.30 -16.35 2.55
C ALA A 346 11.13 -15.44 3.45
N ARG A 347 12.31 -14.95 3.02
CA ARG A 347 13.14 -14.01 3.80
C ARG A 347 12.48 -12.64 4.04
N SER A 348 11.44 -12.31 3.26
CA SER A 348 10.63 -11.07 3.15
C SER A 348 10.14 -10.33 4.45
N ASN A 349 10.61 -10.67 5.65
CA ASN A 349 10.32 -9.91 6.88
C ASN A 349 11.27 -8.71 7.14
N GLY A 350 11.66 -7.99 6.09
CA GLY A 350 12.48 -6.77 6.20
C GLY A 350 14.00 -6.97 6.15
N GLU A 351 14.46 -8.19 5.83
CA GLU A 351 15.87 -8.50 5.63
C GLU A 351 16.38 -8.15 4.21
N THR A 352 15.48 -7.75 3.31
CA THR A 352 15.68 -7.60 1.85
C THR A 352 14.63 -6.62 1.25
N SER A 353 14.68 -6.41 -0.08
CA SER A 353 13.71 -5.62 -0.88
C SER A 353 12.30 -6.22 -1.00
N LYS A 354 12.06 -7.42 -0.44
CA LYS A 354 10.83 -8.23 -0.51
C LYS A 354 10.44 -8.68 -1.93
N GLY A 355 11.23 -8.35 -2.95
CA GLY A 355 10.97 -8.77 -4.33
C GLY A 355 10.98 -10.30 -4.48
N GLU A 356 11.75 -10.98 -3.62
CA GLU A 356 12.10 -12.39 -3.75
C GLU A 356 10.96 -13.37 -3.46
N PHE A 357 9.86 -12.92 -2.85
CA PHE A 357 8.74 -13.76 -2.47
C PHE A 357 8.11 -14.43 -3.69
N LEU A 358 7.96 -15.75 -3.66
CA LEU A 358 7.55 -16.52 -4.83
C LEU A 358 6.04 -16.77 -4.86
N GLN A 359 5.42 -16.37 -5.96
CA GLN A 359 4.06 -16.72 -6.38
C GLN A 359 4.13 -17.97 -7.27
N ALA A 360 3.08 -18.78 -7.26
CA ALA A 360 3.16 -20.09 -7.91
C ALA A 360 1.86 -20.57 -8.56
N SER A 361 2.03 -21.44 -9.56
CA SER A 361 1.03 -22.38 -10.07
C SER A 361 1.52 -23.79 -9.81
N GLY A 362 0.62 -24.70 -9.43
CA GLY A 362 0.97 -26.09 -9.18
C GLY A 362 1.73 -26.36 -7.89
N LEU A 363 1.79 -25.39 -6.96
CA LEU A 363 2.31 -25.57 -5.60
C LEU A 363 1.29 -25.12 -4.56
N HIS A 364 1.17 -25.88 -3.47
CA HIS A 364 0.60 -25.42 -2.21
C HIS A 364 1.72 -25.37 -1.17
N VAL A 365 1.99 -24.17 -0.64
CA VAL A 365 3.08 -23.91 0.30
C VAL A 365 2.49 -23.37 1.60
N GLU A 366 2.96 -23.91 2.72
CA GLU A 366 2.63 -23.43 4.05
C GLU A 366 3.89 -22.88 4.73
N TYR A 367 3.80 -21.65 5.24
CA TYR A 367 4.89 -20.95 5.92
C TYR A 367 4.59 -20.70 7.40
N ASP A 368 5.62 -20.78 8.23
CA ASP A 368 5.63 -20.27 9.60
C ASP A 368 6.64 -19.13 9.69
N MET A 369 6.14 -17.90 9.59
CA MET A 369 6.95 -16.69 9.57
C MET A 369 7.56 -16.34 10.94
N SER A 370 7.18 -17.05 12.01
CA SER A 370 7.80 -16.89 13.33
C SER A 370 9.17 -17.56 13.43
N LYS A 371 9.48 -18.47 12.50
CA LYS A 371 10.76 -19.15 12.46
C LYS A 371 11.86 -18.27 11.84
N PRO A 372 13.14 -18.51 12.19
CA PRO A 372 14.26 -17.85 11.55
C PRO A 372 14.24 -18.01 10.03
N SER A 373 14.81 -17.05 9.31
CA SER A 373 15.03 -17.15 7.87
C SER A 373 15.71 -18.47 7.50
N TYR A 374 15.32 -19.04 6.36
CA TYR A 374 15.73 -20.39 5.93
C TYR A 374 15.17 -21.56 6.76
N SER A 375 14.15 -21.33 7.58
CA SER A 375 13.43 -22.40 8.30
C SER A 375 11.92 -22.12 8.38
N ARG A 376 11.38 -21.34 7.44
CA ARG A 376 9.98 -20.86 7.43
C ARG A 376 9.05 -21.78 6.66
N VAL A 377 9.52 -22.60 5.72
CA VAL A 377 8.68 -23.55 4.97
C VAL A 377 8.29 -24.72 5.88
N VAL A 378 6.99 -24.90 6.11
CA VAL A 378 6.44 -25.99 6.94
C VAL A 378 6.09 -27.20 6.08
N SER A 379 5.38 -26.97 4.98
CA SER A 379 5.00 -28.01 4.05
C SER A 379 4.91 -27.49 2.62
N VAL A 380 5.24 -28.35 1.66
CA VAL A 380 5.09 -28.08 0.23
C VAL A 380 4.44 -29.28 -0.42
N LYS A 381 3.36 -29.04 -1.18
CA LYS A 381 2.77 -30.02 -2.08
C LYS A 381 2.89 -29.53 -3.52
N ALA A 382 3.26 -30.42 -4.42
CA ALA A 382 3.38 -30.14 -5.85
C ALA A 382 2.32 -30.91 -6.64
N ARG A 383 1.76 -30.26 -7.66
CA ARG A 383 0.84 -30.86 -8.61
C ARG A 383 1.59 -31.83 -9.50
N CYS A 384 1.10 -33.06 -9.59
CA CYS A 384 1.67 -34.07 -10.47
C CYS A 384 1.34 -33.77 -11.96
N GLY A 385 2.36 -33.81 -12.82
CA GLY A 385 2.25 -33.61 -14.28
C GLY A 385 2.06 -34.91 -15.09
N GLN A 386 2.59 -36.02 -14.55
CA GLN A 386 2.67 -37.33 -15.23
C GLN A 386 1.57 -38.31 -14.81
N CYS A 387 0.48 -37.79 -14.23
CA CYS A 387 -0.70 -38.56 -13.81
C CYS A 387 -1.89 -38.22 -14.71
N GLU A 388 -2.84 -39.15 -14.79
CA GLU A 388 -4.06 -38.98 -15.60
C GLU A 388 -4.98 -37.88 -15.04
N VAL A 389 -5.08 -37.79 -13.71
CA VAL A 389 -5.82 -36.74 -13.00
C VAL A 389 -4.85 -35.96 -12.13
N PRO A 390 -4.67 -34.64 -12.35
CA PRO A 390 -3.73 -33.85 -11.55
C PRO A 390 -4.13 -33.84 -10.07
N ILE A 391 -3.22 -34.28 -9.22
CA ILE A 391 -3.35 -34.26 -7.75
C ILE A 391 -2.12 -33.60 -7.12
N TYR A 392 -2.30 -33.06 -5.92
CA TYR A 392 -1.20 -32.47 -5.14
C TYR A 392 -0.60 -33.53 -4.21
N GLU A 393 0.70 -33.76 -4.35
CA GLU A 393 1.47 -34.70 -3.53
C GLU A 393 2.56 -33.97 -2.73
N PRO A 394 2.96 -34.45 -1.54
CA PRO A 394 4.10 -33.89 -0.82
C PRO A 394 5.35 -33.83 -1.68
N VAL A 395 6.10 -32.71 -1.60
CA VAL A 395 7.40 -32.60 -2.24
C VAL A 395 8.41 -33.51 -1.52
N LEU A 396 9.09 -34.35 -2.29
CA LEU A 396 10.08 -35.30 -1.77
C LEU A 396 11.49 -34.78 -2.09
N PRO A 397 12.43 -34.74 -1.12
CA PRO A 397 13.73 -34.08 -1.29
C PRO A 397 14.53 -34.54 -2.52
N GLU A 398 14.60 -35.86 -2.74
CA GLU A 398 15.41 -36.47 -3.80
C GLU A 398 14.68 -36.56 -5.16
N ARG A 399 13.37 -36.26 -5.21
CA ARG A 399 12.61 -36.27 -6.47
C ARG A 399 12.90 -35.00 -7.25
N THR A 400 12.97 -35.12 -8.58
CA THR A 400 13.11 -33.96 -9.46
C THR A 400 11.76 -33.40 -9.89
N TYR A 401 11.70 -32.09 -10.06
CA TYR A 401 10.53 -31.31 -10.42
C TYR A 401 10.90 -30.34 -11.53
N ASN A 402 10.13 -30.36 -12.61
CA ASN A 402 10.27 -29.39 -13.69
C ASN A 402 9.44 -28.16 -13.36
N ILE A 403 10.06 -27.00 -13.56
CA ILE A 403 9.52 -25.69 -13.21
C ILE A 403 9.64 -24.80 -14.44
N VAL A 404 8.61 -23.99 -14.70
CA VAL A 404 8.66 -22.87 -15.65
C VAL A 404 8.71 -21.56 -14.90
N THR A 405 9.62 -20.67 -15.29
CA THR A 405 9.87 -19.39 -14.63
C THR A 405 10.47 -18.36 -15.61
N VAL A 406 10.98 -17.24 -15.10
CA VAL A 406 11.46 -16.10 -15.90
C VAL A 406 12.98 -15.95 -15.87
N SER A 407 13.55 -15.32 -16.89
CA SER A 407 14.99 -15.10 -17.06
C SER A 407 15.64 -14.44 -15.85
N PHE A 408 14.99 -13.44 -15.23
CA PHE A 408 15.47 -12.80 -14.00
C PHE A 408 15.81 -13.81 -12.89
N LEU A 409 14.87 -14.72 -12.58
CA LEU A 409 15.09 -15.76 -11.58
C LEU A 409 16.17 -16.75 -12.01
N THR A 410 16.17 -17.17 -13.28
CA THR A 410 17.22 -18.07 -13.79
C THR A 410 18.61 -17.44 -13.92
N GLY A 411 18.72 -16.12 -13.79
CA GLY A 411 19.98 -15.38 -13.64
C GLY A 411 20.47 -15.32 -12.19
N GLY A 412 19.65 -15.75 -11.22
CA GLY A 412 19.93 -15.63 -9.78
C GLY A 412 19.36 -14.36 -9.15
N GLY A 413 18.46 -13.68 -9.86
CA GLY A 413 17.77 -12.49 -9.38
C GLY A 413 17.10 -12.72 -8.02
N ASP A 414 17.01 -11.66 -7.22
CA ASP A 414 16.46 -11.66 -5.86
C ASP A 414 17.17 -12.66 -4.90
N GLY A 415 18.39 -13.06 -5.25
CA GLY A 415 19.19 -14.03 -4.49
C GLY A 415 18.84 -15.48 -4.75
N HIS A 416 18.00 -15.78 -5.74
CA HIS A 416 17.62 -17.15 -6.12
C HIS A 416 18.71 -17.87 -6.92
N THR A 417 19.92 -17.96 -6.38
CA THR A 417 21.08 -18.58 -7.07
C THR A 417 20.85 -20.06 -7.41
N ILE A 418 19.90 -20.72 -6.75
CA ILE A 418 19.49 -22.09 -7.07
C ILE A 418 18.92 -22.17 -8.48
N PHE A 419 18.09 -21.21 -8.91
CA PHE A 419 17.63 -21.14 -10.29
C PHE A 419 18.76 -20.83 -11.26
N ARG A 420 19.78 -20.06 -10.85
CA ARG A 420 20.99 -19.81 -11.65
C ARG A 420 21.80 -21.08 -11.88
N ASP A 421 21.96 -21.89 -10.85
CA ASP A 421 22.81 -23.07 -10.90
C ASP A 421 22.04 -24.32 -11.37
N ALA A 422 20.71 -24.20 -11.53
CA ALA A 422 19.83 -25.28 -11.99
C ALA A 422 20.23 -25.84 -13.37
N PRO A 423 20.22 -27.17 -13.54
CA PRO A 423 20.49 -27.81 -14.82
C PRO A 423 19.30 -27.70 -15.79
N ASN A 424 19.54 -28.11 -17.04
CA ASN A 424 18.50 -28.33 -18.07
C ASN A 424 17.64 -27.12 -18.42
N LYS A 425 18.18 -25.90 -18.32
CA LYS A 425 17.44 -24.69 -18.70
C LYS A 425 17.11 -24.69 -20.20
N LYS A 426 15.85 -24.43 -20.52
CA LYS A 426 15.36 -24.29 -21.90
C LYS A 426 14.55 -23.03 -22.02
N VAL A 427 15.00 -22.11 -22.88
CA VAL A 427 14.22 -20.92 -23.26
C VAL A 427 13.01 -21.36 -24.06
N GLN A 428 11.85 -20.78 -23.75
CA GLN A 428 10.59 -21.00 -24.46
C GLN A 428 10.42 -19.97 -25.58
N ASP A 429 9.53 -20.24 -26.54
CA ASP A 429 9.38 -19.37 -27.72
C ASP A 429 8.77 -18.00 -27.40
N LEU A 430 8.01 -17.88 -26.29
CA LEU A 430 7.35 -16.65 -25.87
C LEU A 430 7.99 -16.07 -24.61
N GLY A 431 8.06 -14.72 -24.55
CA GLY A 431 8.37 -13.97 -23.33
C GLY A 431 7.21 -13.98 -22.34
N ASP A 432 7.42 -13.40 -21.16
CA ASP A 432 6.46 -13.38 -20.06
C ASP A 432 5.12 -12.71 -20.45
N VAL A 433 5.16 -11.49 -20.98
CA VAL A 433 3.98 -10.75 -21.47
C VAL A 433 3.25 -11.52 -22.56
N ASP A 434 3.97 -12.00 -23.58
CA ASP A 434 3.34 -12.67 -24.72
C ASP A 434 2.76 -14.04 -24.34
N THR A 435 3.33 -14.72 -23.33
CA THR A 435 2.74 -15.94 -22.76
C THR A 435 1.42 -15.64 -22.05
N VAL A 436 1.33 -14.54 -21.30
CA VAL A 436 0.08 -14.09 -20.67
C VAL A 436 -0.95 -13.67 -21.72
N VAL A 437 -0.55 -12.95 -22.77
CA VAL A 437 -1.42 -12.62 -23.91
C VAL A 437 -1.98 -13.90 -24.55
N TRP A 438 -1.10 -14.86 -24.86
CA TRP A 438 -1.47 -16.13 -25.48
C TRP A 438 -2.50 -16.91 -24.64
N TYR A 439 -2.34 -16.89 -23.31
CA TYR A 439 -3.28 -17.45 -22.34
C TYR A 439 -4.62 -16.72 -22.35
N LEU A 440 -4.61 -15.39 -22.27
CA LEU A 440 -5.83 -14.57 -22.25
C LEU A 440 -6.64 -14.72 -23.54
N GLU A 441 -6.00 -14.81 -24.70
CA GLU A 441 -6.68 -15.04 -26.00
C GLU A 441 -7.47 -16.36 -26.01
N ARG A 442 -7.10 -17.33 -25.15
CA ARG A 442 -7.71 -18.67 -25.08
C ARG A 442 -8.63 -18.87 -23.89
N GLN A 443 -8.38 -18.18 -22.79
CA GLN A 443 -9.10 -18.35 -21.51
C GLN A 443 -10.02 -17.17 -21.17
N SER A 444 -10.20 -16.21 -22.08
CA SER A 444 -11.08 -15.07 -21.85
C SER A 444 -12.56 -15.45 -21.84
N PRO A 445 -13.36 -14.92 -20.89
CA PRO A 445 -12.94 -14.04 -19.81
C PRO A 445 -12.34 -14.83 -18.62
N VAL A 446 -11.24 -14.32 -18.05
CA VAL A 446 -10.59 -14.90 -16.87
C VAL A 446 -11.20 -14.40 -15.56
N TYR A 447 -10.97 -15.14 -14.48
CA TYR A 447 -11.45 -14.83 -13.13
C TYR A 447 -10.51 -15.42 -12.06
N PRO A 448 -9.19 -15.15 -12.09
CA PRO A 448 -8.28 -15.75 -11.13
C PRO A 448 -8.65 -15.38 -9.69
N GLU A 449 -8.69 -16.40 -8.84
CA GLU A 449 -8.99 -16.29 -7.42
C GLU A 449 -7.74 -16.58 -6.57
N GLU A 450 -7.78 -16.19 -5.30
CA GLU A 450 -6.81 -16.64 -4.29
C GLU A 450 -7.29 -17.99 -3.76
N GLN A 451 -6.53 -19.05 -4.07
CA GLN A 451 -6.95 -20.44 -3.89
C GLN A 451 -6.29 -21.09 -2.67
N GLY A 452 -5.52 -20.33 -1.90
CA GLY A 452 -4.73 -20.87 -0.79
C GLY A 452 -3.52 -21.66 -1.29
N ARG A 453 -2.93 -21.24 -2.42
CA ARG A 453 -1.65 -21.74 -2.92
C ARG A 453 -0.52 -21.40 -1.96
N ILE A 454 -0.65 -20.29 -1.23
CA ILE A 454 0.29 -19.87 -0.21
C ILE A 454 -0.47 -19.59 1.08
N GLN A 455 -0.10 -20.29 2.14
CA GLN A 455 -0.74 -20.19 3.45
C GLN A 455 0.28 -19.92 4.54
N PHE A 456 -0.17 -19.30 5.63
CA PHE A 456 0.64 -19.00 6.79
C PHE A 456 0.04 -19.71 8.01
N VAL A 457 0.87 -20.41 8.78
CA VAL A 457 0.47 -20.99 10.05
C VAL A 457 0.06 -19.85 10.98
N GLU A 458 -1.17 -19.91 11.49
CA GLU A 458 -1.57 -19.03 12.58
C GLU A 458 -0.70 -19.35 13.81
N THR A 459 0.23 -18.46 14.15
CA THR A 459 0.85 -18.51 15.46
C THR A 459 -0.24 -18.26 16.48
N LYS A 460 -0.66 -19.31 17.18
CA LYS A 460 -1.34 -19.16 18.46
C LYS A 460 -0.40 -18.39 19.36
N GLU A 461 -0.62 -17.08 19.49
CA GLU A 461 -0.08 -16.34 20.63
C GLU A 461 -0.46 -17.13 21.87
N ASP A 462 0.56 -17.60 22.58
CA ASP A 462 0.41 -18.35 23.81
C ASP A 462 -0.13 -17.39 24.89
N LYS A 463 -1.44 -17.15 24.86
CA LYS A 463 -2.18 -16.52 25.95
C LYS A 463 -2.39 -17.54 27.07
N SER A 464 -1.29 -18.11 27.58
CA SER A 464 -1.28 -18.83 28.85
C SER A 464 -1.19 -17.85 30.02
N ALA A 465 -2.14 -16.91 30.08
CA ALA A 465 -2.52 -16.23 31.31
C ALA A 465 -3.99 -15.79 31.21
N GLY A 466 -4.89 -16.68 31.64
CA GLY A 466 -6.29 -16.36 31.94
C GLY A 466 -7.28 -16.77 30.85
N GLY A 467 -7.89 -17.95 31.03
CA GLY A 467 -8.97 -18.42 30.17
C GLY A 467 -10.12 -17.43 30.07
N ARG A 468 -10.63 -17.20 28.85
CA ARG A 468 -11.91 -16.54 28.60
C ARG A 468 -12.82 -17.46 27.81
N LYS A 469 -13.97 -17.75 28.41
CA LYS A 469 -15.12 -18.41 27.80
C LYS A 469 -15.61 -17.56 26.62
N PHE A 470 -16.01 -18.21 25.53
CA PHE A 470 -16.72 -17.61 24.40
C PHE A 470 -17.92 -16.77 24.88
N LEU A 471 -17.96 -15.50 24.50
CA LEU A 471 -19.14 -14.64 24.64
C LEU A 471 -20.06 -14.90 23.44
N SER A 472 -21.37 -14.99 23.68
CA SER A 472 -22.35 -15.26 22.63
C SER A 472 -22.46 -14.11 21.61
N PRO A 473 -22.91 -14.38 20.37
CA PRO A 473 -23.07 -13.36 19.32
C PRO A 473 -23.91 -12.15 19.74
N LEU A 474 -24.89 -12.37 20.64
CA LEU A 474 -25.76 -11.34 21.20
C LEU A 474 -24.99 -10.31 22.06
N ALA A 475 -23.97 -10.76 22.79
CA ALA A 475 -23.14 -9.89 23.62
C ALA A 475 -22.20 -9.02 22.78
N LEU A 476 -21.75 -9.52 21.62
CA LEU A 476 -20.92 -8.78 20.69
C LEU A 476 -21.72 -7.65 19.99
N LEU A 477 -22.99 -7.90 19.67
CA LEU A 477 -23.90 -6.93 19.06
C LEU A 477 -24.26 -5.77 20.01
N LEU A 478 -24.46 -6.03 21.31
CA LEU A 478 -24.69 -4.99 22.32
C LEU A 478 -23.44 -4.13 22.57
N ILE A 479 -22.25 -4.68 22.38
CA ILE A 479 -20.99 -3.94 22.51
C ILE A 479 -20.76 -3.07 21.27
N ILE A 480 -21.13 -3.54 20.07
CA ILE A 480 -21.01 -2.79 18.82
C ILE A 480 -22.03 -1.63 18.77
N SER A 481 -23.27 -1.83 19.23
CA SER A 481 -24.25 -0.74 19.31
C SER A 481 -23.85 0.33 20.34
N ALA A 482 -23.34 -0.08 21.51
CA ALA A 482 -22.84 0.85 22.53
C ALA A 482 -21.55 1.58 22.08
N GLN A 483 -20.67 0.93 21.32
CA GLN A 483 -19.47 1.57 20.78
C GLN A 483 -19.78 2.54 19.63
N LEU A 484 -20.80 2.28 18.81
CA LEU A 484 -21.25 3.21 17.76
C LEU A 484 -21.90 4.47 18.34
N GLU A 485 -22.66 4.36 19.43
CA GLU A 485 -23.15 5.54 20.17
C GLU A 485 -22.00 6.32 20.83
N HIS A 486 -20.99 5.62 21.36
CA HIS A 486 -19.85 6.27 22.02
C HIS A 486 -18.88 6.95 21.02
N TYR A 487 -18.70 6.38 19.82
CA TYR A 487 -17.94 6.98 18.72
C TYR A 487 -18.66 8.19 18.11
N SER A 488 -20.00 8.14 17.98
CA SER A 488 -20.81 9.27 17.52
C SER A 488 -20.74 10.45 18.50
N LEU A 489 -20.70 10.19 19.82
CA LEU A 489 -20.50 11.25 20.83
C LEU A 489 -19.08 11.85 20.80
N LYS A 490 -18.03 11.03 20.56
CA LYS A 490 -16.64 11.51 20.42
C LYS A 490 -16.41 12.30 19.13
N CYS A 491 -17.16 12.02 18.06
CA CYS A 491 -17.13 12.78 16.82
C CYS A 491 -17.73 14.19 16.93
N LYS A 492 -18.42 14.54 18.03
CA LYS A 492 -18.94 15.89 18.29
C LYS A 492 -18.13 16.74 19.29
N LEU A 493 -17.06 16.21 19.89
CA LEU A 493 -16.19 17.00 20.79
C LEU A 493 -14.93 17.58 20.13
N LYS A 494 -14.57 17.16 18.92
CA LYS A 494 -13.41 17.72 18.18
C LYS A 494 -13.74 18.96 17.34
N THR A 495 -15.02 19.24 17.09
CA THR A 495 -15.48 20.45 16.37
C THR A 495 -15.81 21.62 17.31
N LEU A 496 -15.59 21.45 18.63
CA LEU A 496 -15.79 22.49 19.66
C LEU A 496 -14.50 22.77 20.45
N HIS A 497 -13.34 22.64 19.79
CA HIS A 497 -12.03 23.02 20.33
C HIS A 497 -11.35 24.10 19.48
N LEU A 498 -12.12 25.13 19.16
CA LEU A 498 -11.62 26.46 18.85
C LEU A 498 -12.51 27.44 19.64
N LYS A 499 -11.93 28.14 20.63
CA LYS A 499 -12.53 29.07 21.63
C LYS A 499 -12.74 28.52 23.06
N PHE A 500 -11.71 27.98 23.70
CA PHE A 500 -11.69 27.83 25.16
C PHE A 500 -10.37 28.27 25.83
N ASN A 501 -9.60 29.17 25.20
CA ASN A 501 -8.41 29.77 25.82
C ASN A 501 -8.64 31.12 26.52
N ASP A 502 -9.88 31.62 26.62
CA ASP A 502 -10.16 32.92 27.27
C ASP A 502 -10.83 32.82 28.65
N LEU A 503 -10.92 31.63 29.26
CA LEU A 503 -11.53 31.46 30.58
C LEU A 503 -10.69 30.50 31.43
N GLY A 504 -9.60 31.01 32.01
CA GLY A 504 -8.67 30.22 32.80
C GLY A 504 -9.32 29.52 34.00
N VAL A 505 -9.26 28.18 34.03
CA VAL A 505 -9.32 27.35 35.25
C VAL A 505 -8.47 26.09 35.05
N VAL A 506 -7.78 25.72 36.13
CA VAL A 506 -6.65 24.79 36.29
C VAL A 506 -7.02 23.30 36.18
N SER A 507 -6.04 22.49 35.77
CA SER A 507 -6.04 21.03 35.66
C SER A 507 -5.95 20.28 37.00
N SER A 508 -6.46 19.03 37.07
CA SER A 508 -5.99 18.00 38.02
C SER A 508 -6.31 16.57 37.50
N PRO A 509 -5.40 15.59 37.61
CA PRO A 509 -5.55 14.23 37.07
C PRO A 509 -6.03 13.22 38.12
N ILE A 510 -6.77 12.17 37.72
CA ILE A 510 -6.97 10.98 38.55
C ILE A 510 -6.65 9.71 37.75
N SER A 511 -5.60 9.05 38.22
CA SER A 511 -5.15 7.69 37.89
C SER A 511 -5.97 6.64 38.65
N VAL A 512 -6.09 5.42 38.10
CA VAL A 512 -6.64 4.27 38.83
C VAL A 512 -5.67 3.08 38.77
N PHE A 513 -5.15 2.73 39.95
CA PHE A 513 -4.45 1.49 40.31
C PHE A 513 -5.39 0.27 40.25
N GLY A 514 -4.83 -0.91 39.99
CA GLY A 514 -5.57 -2.18 39.92
C GLY A 514 -5.83 -2.86 41.26
N ARG A 515 -6.82 -3.77 41.26
CA ARG A 515 -6.79 -5.17 41.77
C ARG A 515 -8.21 -5.74 41.72
N GLY A 516 -8.30 -7.04 41.42
CA GLY A 516 -9.56 -7.71 41.10
C GLY A 516 -10.47 -7.98 42.29
N THR A 517 -11.76 -8.03 42.01
CA THR A 517 -12.73 -8.89 42.73
C THR A 517 -13.82 -9.27 41.74
N VAL A 518 -14.02 -10.57 41.55
CA VAL A 518 -15.11 -11.15 40.75
C VAL A 518 -16.37 -11.11 41.60
N ILE A 519 -17.45 -10.49 41.10
CA ILE A 519 -18.80 -10.68 41.64
C ILE A 519 -19.72 -11.12 40.49
N SER A 520 -20.35 -12.27 40.72
CA SER A 520 -21.26 -13.00 39.84
C SER A 520 -22.60 -12.29 39.64
N THR A 521 -23.11 -12.34 38.41
CA THR A 521 -24.52 -12.36 37.95
C THR A 521 -25.59 -11.70 38.85
N GLN A 522 -26.17 -10.59 38.38
CA GLN A 522 -27.62 -10.35 38.18
C GLN A 522 -27.96 -8.83 38.14
N ARG A 523 -28.67 -8.40 37.09
CA ARG A 523 -29.44 -7.13 36.91
C ARG A 523 -28.65 -5.80 36.73
N PRO A 524 -28.46 -5.31 35.49
CA PRO A 524 -28.02 -3.93 35.23
C PRO A 524 -29.25 -3.01 35.04
N LYS A 525 -29.96 -2.66 36.11
CA LYS A 525 -31.08 -1.68 36.04
C LYS A 525 -30.85 -0.37 36.82
N LYS A 526 -29.68 -0.16 37.44
CA LYS A 526 -29.46 1.02 38.31
C LYS A 526 -28.27 1.93 38.00
N ASN A 527 -27.36 1.56 37.09
CA ASN A 527 -26.18 2.41 36.81
C ASN A 527 -26.33 3.37 35.61
N ILE A 528 -27.41 3.27 34.82
CA ILE A 528 -27.71 4.21 33.73
C ILE A 528 -28.42 5.49 34.26
N PHE A 529 -29.07 5.40 35.43
CA PHE A 529 -29.88 6.49 35.98
C PHE A 529 -29.05 7.66 36.55
N TYR A 530 -27.78 7.44 36.91
CA TYR A 530 -26.90 8.49 37.45
C TYR A 530 -26.13 9.27 36.37
N LEU A 531 -25.94 8.70 35.18
CA LEU A 531 -25.27 9.38 34.06
C LEU A 531 -26.18 10.37 33.31
N PHE A 532 -27.50 10.19 33.37
CA PHE A 532 -28.45 11.04 32.64
C PHE A 532 -28.83 12.35 33.34
N ASN A 533 -28.79 12.42 34.68
CA ASN A 533 -29.14 13.64 35.40
C ASN A 533 -28.02 14.70 35.45
N GLY A 534 -26.77 14.35 35.08
CA GLY A 534 -25.68 15.32 34.99
C GLY A 534 -25.68 16.15 33.70
N LEU A 535 -26.27 15.62 32.61
CA LEU A 535 -26.27 16.25 31.28
C LEU A 535 -27.46 17.19 31.06
N THR A 536 -28.58 16.98 31.75
CA THR A 536 -29.76 17.86 31.65
C THR A 536 -29.68 19.09 32.56
N GLY A 537 -28.84 19.06 33.61
CA GLY A 537 -28.67 20.18 34.54
C GLY A 537 -27.90 21.38 33.98
N ASN A 538 -26.96 21.16 33.04
CA ASN A 538 -26.04 22.20 32.55
C ASN A 538 -26.48 22.87 31.23
N LEU A 539 -27.67 22.58 30.70
CA LEU A 539 -28.25 23.26 29.54
C LEU A 539 -29.26 24.37 29.93
N ARG A 540 -29.32 24.76 31.20
CA ARG A 540 -30.05 25.95 31.67
C ARG A 540 -29.10 27.14 31.74
N GLY A 541 -28.83 27.77 30.60
CA GLY A 541 -28.17 29.07 30.60
C GLY A 541 -27.53 29.41 29.26
N SER A 542 -28.12 30.40 28.59
CA SER A 542 -27.43 31.30 27.66
C SER A 542 -27.16 30.80 26.24
N PHE A 543 -28.17 30.88 25.36
CA PHE A 543 -27.92 31.11 23.92
C PHE A 543 -28.93 32.13 23.36
N ALA A 544 -28.41 33.28 22.93
CA ALA A 544 -29.13 34.36 22.25
C ALA A 544 -29.01 34.22 20.70
N PRO A 545 -29.86 34.91 19.90
CA PRO A 545 -30.26 34.42 18.58
C PRO A 545 -29.53 35.12 17.42
N ARG A 546 -28.94 34.34 16.50
CA ARG A 546 -28.80 34.64 15.04
C ARG A 546 -27.94 33.56 14.37
N GLY A 547 -28.57 32.61 13.67
CA GLY A 547 -27.88 31.65 12.79
C GLY A 547 -28.51 30.26 12.59
N GLN A 548 -29.53 29.89 13.36
CA GLN A 548 -29.90 28.48 13.57
C GLN A 548 -30.75 27.77 12.49
N ALA A 549 -31.27 28.46 11.47
CA ALA A 549 -32.20 27.80 10.52
C ALA A 549 -31.51 26.76 9.60
N LYS A 550 -30.28 27.02 9.13
CA LYS A 550 -29.53 26.09 8.23
C LYS A 550 -28.85 24.94 8.98
N SER A 551 -28.58 25.08 10.28
CA SER A 551 -27.98 24.00 11.08
C SER A 551 -29.01 22.97 11.52
N LEU A 552 -30.27 23.38 11.71
CA LEU A 552 -31.36 22.49 12.12
C LEU A 552 -31.83 21.56 10.99
N GLU A 553 -31.95 22.08 9.77
CA GLU A 553 -32.29 21.30 8.58
C GLU A 553 -31.24 20.20 8.32
N ARG A 554 -29.96 20.54 8.49
CA ARG A 554 -28.85 19.57 8.41
C ARG A 554 -28.91 18.50 9.51
N ALA A 555 -29.34 18.87 10.72
CA ALA A 555 -29.50 17.91 11.81
C ALA A 555 -30.65 16.92 11.55
N LEU A 556 -31.77 17.39 11.00
CA LEU A 556 -32.91 16.53 10.64
C LEU A 556 -32.58 15.59 9.47
N ILE A 557 -31.89 16.09 8.44
CA ILE A 557 -31.39 15.27 7.33
C ILE A 557 -30.46 14.18 7.87
N CYS A 558 -29.55 14.51 8.79
CA CYS A 558 -28.64 13.55 9.39
C CYS A 558 -29.38 12.47 10.20
N LEU A 559 -30.42 12.83 10.95
CA LEU A 559 -31.27 11.88 11.67
C LEU A 559 -32.00 10.92 10.71
N ILE A 560 -32.56 11.45 9.61
CA ILE A 560 -33.21 10.62 8.58
C ILE A 560 -32.20 9.66 7.93
N THR A 561 -31.01 10.14 7.59
CA THR A 561 -29.94 9.31 7.01
C THR A 561 -29.50 8.19 7.95
N ILE A 562 -29.34 8.48 9.25
CA ILE A 562 -28.98 7.47 10.26
C ILE A 562 -30.09 6.41 10.38
N THR A 563 -31.36 6.83 10.42
CA THR A 563 -32.49 5.90 10.49
C THR A 563 -32.51 4.98 9.26
N LEU A 564 -32.32 5.53 8.06
CA LEU A 564 -32.32 4.77 6.80
C LEU A 564 -31.14 3.80 6.70
N GLU A 565 -29.92 4.21 7.07
CA GLU A 565 -28.76 3.32 7.05
C GLU A 565 -28.89 2.20 8.10
N SER A 566 -29.51 2.48 9.24
CA SER A 566 -29.80 1.45 10.24
C SER A 566 -30.82 0.42 9.75
N MET A 567 -31.84 0.85 8.99
CA MET A 567 -32.81 -0.05 8.36
C MET A 567 -32.14 -0.90 7.28
N ARG A 568 -31.24 -0.31 6.49
CA ARG A 568 -30.45 -1.00 5.47
C ARG A 568 -29.57 -2.10 6.06
N ALA A 569 -28.94 -1.83 7.19
CA ALA A 569 -28.15 -2.82 7.92
C ALA A 569 -29.02 -3.98 8.46
N ASN A 570 -30.21 -3.69 8.99
CA ASN A 570 -31.15 -4.71 9.46
C ASN A 570 -31.67 -5.59 8.30
N LEU A 571 -32.00 -4.98 7.15
CA LEU A 571 -32.42 -5.70 5.94
C LEU A 571 -31.28 -6.56 5.37
N PHE A 572 -30.05 -6.04 5.38
CA PHE A 572 -28.87 -6.82 5.00
C PHE A 572 -28.71 -8.04 5.91
N TYR A 573 -28.89 -7.86 7.22
CA TYR A 573 -28.81 -8.95 8.19
C TYR A 573 -29.86 -10.04 7.95
N LEU A 574 -31.14 -9.65 7.79
CA LEU A 574 -32.24 -10.58 7.49
C LEU A 574 -31.98 -11.38 6.21
N ASN A 575 -31.47 -10.72 5.17
CA ASN A 575 -31.27 -11.33 3.85
C ASN A 575 -30.04 -12.23 3.77
N HIS A 576 -28.99 -11.97 4.56
CA HIS A 576 -27.70 -12.66 4.40
C HIS A 576 -27.40 -13.70 5.48
N PHE A 577 -28.03 -13.62 6.65
CA PHE A 577 -27.62 -14.44 7.80
C PHE A 577 -28.67 -15.47 8.28
N LYS A 578 -29.81 -15.62 7.57
CA LYS A 578 -30.91 -16.57 7.90
C LYS A 578 -31.15 -16.71 9.42
N PRO A 579 -31.51 -15.61 10.11
CA PRO A 579 -31.68 -15.63 11.56
C PRO A 579 -32.84 -16.53 12.00
N SER A 580 -32.88 -16.87 13.30
CA SER A 580 -33.99 -17.65 13.87
C SER A 580 -35.33 -16.91 13.69
N PRO A 581 -36.48 -17.60 13.68
CA PRO A 581 -37.78 -16.94 13.51
C PRO A 581 -38.07 -15.86 14.55
N GLU A 582 -37.59 -16.03 15.78
CA GLU A 582 -37.76 -15.07 16.88
C GLU A 582 -36.88 -13.83 16.69
N ASP A 583 -35.62 -14.01 16.28
CA ASP A 583 -34.69 -12.91 15.97
C ASP A 583 -35.13 -12.16 14.70
N ALA A 584 -35.61 -12.88 13.70
CA ALA A 584 -36.13 -12.30 12.46
C ALA A 584 -37.36 -11.42 12.73
N LYS A 585 -38.27 -11.88 13.61
CA LYS A 585 -39.44 -11.12 14.04
C LYS A 585 -39.04 -9.86 14.81
N MET A 586 -38.10 -9.96 15.77
CA MET A 586 -37.64 -8.80 16.53
C MET A 586 -36.96 -7.74 15.64
N VAL A 587 -36.15 -8.17 14.66
CA VAL A 587 -35.50 -7.26 13.70
C VAL A 587 -36.52 -6.64 12.74
N ALA A 588 -37.55 -7.38 12.33
CA ALA A 588 -38.63 -6.88 11.49
C ALA A 588 -39.48 -5.81 12.23
N ASP A 589 -39.85 -6.07 13.49
CA ASP A 589 -40.62 -5.15 14.32
C ASP A 589 -39.86 -3.81 14.53
N VAL A 590 -38.57 -3.87 14.87
CA VAL A 590 -37.71 -2.68 15.01
C VAL A 590 -37.55 -1.91 13.69
N THR A 591 -37.53 -2.63 12.55
CA THR A 591 -37.40 -2.01 11.23
C THR A 591 -38.71 -1.35 10.80
N SER A 592 -39.86 -1.93 11.15
CA SER A 592 -41.19 -1.38 10.91
C SER A 592 -41.42 -0.07 11.68
N ASP A 593 -41.12 -0.05 12.99
CA ASP A 593 -41.26 1.16 13.82
C ASP A 593 -40.41 2.32 13.31
N ARG A 594 -39.20 2.02 12.83
CA ARG A 594 -38.29 3.01 12.23
C ARG A 594 -38.78 3.53 10.88
N ARG A 595 -39.44 2.68 10.08
CA ARG A 595 -40.11 3.09 8.84
C ARG A 595 -41.23 4.08 9.13
N THR A 596 -42.08 3.78 10.11
CA THR A 596 -43.18 4.66 10.53
C THR A 596 -42.68 6.00 11.05
N ALA A 597 -41.61 6.00 11.87
CA ALA A 597 -41.00 7.24 12.35
C ALA A 597 -40.41 8.10 11.21
N ALA A 598 -39.77 7.45 10.21
CA ALA A 598 -39.24 8.14 9.03
C ALA A 598 -40.34 8.72 8.13
N GLU A 599 -41.45 8.00 7.96
CA GLU A 599 -42.61 8.44 7.18
C GLU A 599 -43.32 9.63 7.84
N VAL A 600 -43.52 9.60 9.17
CA VAL A 600 -44.08 10.72 9.93
C VAL A 600 -43.19 11.98 9.84
N LEU A 601 -41.87 11.81 9.94
CA LEU A 601 -40.92 12.92 9.79
C LEU A 601 -40.96 13.49 8.37
N ALA A 602 -41.01 12.61 7.36
CA ALA A 602 -41.04 13.01 5.96
C ALA A 602 -42.34 13.74 5.58
N ASP A 603 -43.49 13.28 6.07
CA ASP A 603 -44.78 13.94 5.82
C ASP A 603 -44.88 15.28 6.56
N TYR A 604 -44.36 15.38 7.78
CA TYR A 604 -44.28 16.67 8.48
C TYR A 604 -43.40 17.69 7.73
N LEU A 605 -42.27 17.24 7.17
CA LEU A 605 -41.40 18.09 6.33
C LEU A 605 -42.08 18.51 5.02
N ARG A 606 -42.88 17.63 4.40
CA ARG A 606 -43.65 17.97 3.19
C ARG A 606 -44.75 18.99 3.48
N GLN A 607 -45.47 18.84 4.59
CA GLN A 607 -46.56 19.75 4.98
C GLN A 607 -46.06 21.13 5.43
N ASN A 608 -44.81 21.23 5.89
CA ASN A 608 -44.18 22.47 6.36
C ASN A 608 -43.09 23.02 5.43
N LYS A 609 -43.06 22.54 4.17
CA LYS A 609 -42.09 22.95 3.16
C LYS A 609 -42.13 24.46 2.94
N GLY A 610 -41.04 25.16 3.24
CA GLY A 610 -40.92 26.62 3.10
C GLY A 610 -41.30 27.45 4.34
N LYS A 611 -41.68 26.81 5.46
CA LYS A 611 -41.88 27.49 6.76
C LYS A 611 -40.65 27.32 7.66
N LYS A 612 -40.34 28.34 8.49
CA LYS A 612 -39.32 28.20 9.55
C LYS A 612 -39.92 27.40 10.70
N LEU A 613 -39.31 26.25 11.00
CA LEU A 613 -39.66 25.43 12.16
C LEU A 613 -39.23 26.13 13.45
N THR A 614 -40.08 26.09 14.48
CA THR A 614 -39.77 26.62 15.81
C THR A 614 -39.12 25.55 16.70
N ASP A 615 -38.43 25.96 17.76
CA ASP A 615 -37.84 25.01 18.72
C ASP A 615 -38.89 24.11 19.40
N GLU A 616 -40.14 24.57 19.52
CA GLU A 616 -41.22 23.81 20.13
C GLU A 616 -41.81 22.75 19.18
N ASP A 617 -41.88 23.06 17.88
CA ASP A 617 -42.21 22.09 16.83
C ASP A 617 -41.20 20.92 16.81
N VAL A 618 -39.92 21.25 16.98
CA VAL A 618 -38.82 20.29 16.99
C VAL A 618 -38.82 19.44 18.26
N LYS A 619 -39.09 20.02 19.43
CA LYS A 619 -39.28 19.24 20.66
C LYS A 619 -40.43 18.26 20.52
N MET A 620 -41.54 18.66 19.88
CA MET A 620 -42.68 17.78 19.65
C MET A 620 -42.34 16.64 18.67
N LEU A 621 -41.59 16.91 17.61
CA LEU A 621 -41.12 15.91 16.64
C LEU A 621 -40.13 14.91 17.23
N VAL A 622 -39.15 15.39 18.01
CA VAL A 622 -38.19 14.54 18.71
C VAL A 622 -38.92 13.70 19.76
N LYS A 623 -39.85 14.29 20.50
CA LYS A 623 -40.65 13.55 21.49
C LYS A 623 -41.55 12.51 20.83
N GLY A 624 -42.17 12.80 19.69
CA GLY A 624 -42.98 11.84 18.92
C GLY A 624 -42.16 10.70 18.28
N ALA A 625 -40.98 11.01 17.73
CA ALA A 625 -40.09 10.02 17.12
C ALA A 625 -39.50 9.02 18.14
N PHE A 626 -39.41 9.41 19.42
CA PHE A 626 -38.91 8.54 20.48
C PHE A 626 -40.01 7.98 21.41
N GLN A 627 -41.21 8.58 21.46
CA GLN A 627 -42.36 8.00 22.19
C GLN A 627 -43.05 6.85 21.43
N GLY A 628 -42.84 6.72 20.11
CA GLY A 628 -43.27 5.54 19.35
C GLY A 628 -42.61 4.24 19.80
N CYS A 629 -41.47 4.31 20.50
CA CYS A 629 -40.77 3.14 21.05
C CYS A 629 -41.26 2.71 22.45
N ASP A 630 -42.10 3.51 23.13
CA ASP A 630 -42.55 3.23 24.51
C ASP A 630 -44.01 2.73 24.60
N LEU A 631 -44.74 2.62 23.48
CA LEU A 631 -46.19 2.31 23.49
C LEU A 631 -46.58 0.85 23.25
N VAL A 632 -45.66 -0.11 23.07
CA VAL A 632 -46.00 -1.54 22.91
C VAL A 632 -45.27 -2.43 23.93
N TYR A 633 -45.25 -2.03 25.20
CA TYR A 633 -44.94 -2.96 26.31
C TYR A 633 -46.07 -3.07 27.34
N SER A 634 -47.24 -2.48 27.09
CA SER A 634 -48.40 -2.56 28.00
C SER A 634 -49.61 -3.34 27.49
N GLU A 635 -49.57 -3.98 26.31
CA GLU A 635 -50.72 -4.78 25.79
C GLU A 635 -50.34 -6.20 25.32
N ALA A 636 -49.26 -6.77 25.83
CA ALA A 636 -48.91 -8.19 25.57
C ALA A 636 -49.07 -9.07 26.83
N GLU A 637 -50.20 -8.93 27.53
CA GLU A 637 -50.77 -10.02 28.33
C GLU A 637 -52.17 -10.31 27.80
N GLY A 638 -52.25 -11.33 26.92
CA GLY A 638 -53.50 -12.00 26.58
C GLY A 638 -54.06 -11.70 25.19
N ALA A 639 -53.65 -12.50 24.19
CA ALA A 639 -54.55 -12.97 23.13
C ALA A 639 -53.89 -14.09 22.31
N SER A 640 -54.48 -15.28 22.43
CA SER A 640 -54.33 -16.41 21.53
C SER A 640 -54.97 -16.14 20.16
N GLY A 641 -54.37 -16.64 19.07
CA GLY A 641 -55.13 -17.06 17.88
C GLY A 641 -54.72 -16.48 16.51
N SER A 642 -54.31 -17.40 15.62
CA SER A 642 -54.60 -17.52 14.18
C SER A 642 -54.34 -16.38 13.17
N GLY A 643 -53.64 -16.76 12.06
CA GLY A 643 -53.65 -16.09 10.74
C GLY A 643 -52.77 -14.84 10.68
N GLU A 644 -52.03 -14.48 9.64
CA GLU A 644 -52.05 -14.83 8.22
C GLU A 644 -50.67 -14.48 7.63
N ASN A 645 -50.19 -15.31 6.71
CA ASN A 645 -49.14 -14.94 5.76
C ASN A 645 -49.70 -13.86 4.83
N ASP A 646 -49.07 -12.70 4.78
CA ASP A 646 -48.74 -11.97 3.54
C ASP A 646 -48.21 -10.58 3.87
N LYS A 647 -47.27 -10.13 3.03
CA LYS A 647 -46.60 -8.81 3.01
C LYS A 647 -45.25 -8.73 3.72
N ILE A 648 -44.31 -9.53 3.22
CA ILE A 648 -42.90 -9.10 3.12
C ILE A 648 -42.58 -9.01 1.63
N ASP A 649 -43.07 -7.95 0.99
CA ASP A 649 -42.54 -7.39 -0.26
C ASP A 649 -43.20 -6.03 -0.49
N LYS A 650 -42.67 -5.00 0.18
CA LYS A 650 -42.85 -3.56 -0.15
C LYS A 650 -41.98 -2.64 0.68
#